data_AF-A0A936LDG7-F1
#
_entry.id   AF-A0A936LDG7-F1
#
_cell.length_a   1.000
_cell.length_b   1.000
_cell.length_c   1.000
_cell.angle_alpha   90.00
_cell.angle_beta   90.00
_cell.angle_gamma   90.00
#
_symmetry.space_group_name_H-M   'P 1'
#
loop_
_entity.id
_entity.type
_entity.pdbx_description
1 polymer ?
#
loop_
_entity_poly.entity_id
_entity_poly.type
_entity_poly.pdbx_seq_one_letter_code
_entity_poly.pdbx_strand_id
1 'polypeptide(L)'
;MSRNRNRWPGVDDPLWYKDAVVYQLHVKAFGDSSQDGMGDFRGLIQRLDYLQDLGVDTLWLMPFYPSPLRDDGYDIRDYQDIHPDYGTLADFRAFVNEAHARSLKVITELVINHTSDQHPWFQAARRAPPGSRERSFYVWNDDDKKFPETRIIFTDTETSNWFWDPVAQQYYWHRFFSHQPDLNHNNPAVVKAVIKIMRFWLDLGVDGLRLDAIPYLCVREGTLNENLPETHTVIKQMRAVVEARYRSRLFLAEANQWPEDVRDYFGDGDECHMAYHFPLMPRMYMAIAQEDRHPIVEILEQTPDIPDNCQWAVFLRNHDELTLEMVTDRERDYMYRTYAADPRMRVNVGIRRRLAPLMDNDSSKIKLMNSLLLSMPGTPIIYYGDEIGMGDNIYLGDRNGVRTPMQWSPDRNAGFSKADPQRLYLPPIMDPIYGYEAVNVEAQQREPASLLNWMKRLIAVRRSSQAFGRGQLEMLLPGNRKILAYIREYGSEIVLCVANLSRSAQPVELDLRRFKGLVPVEMLGQTAFPPINDAPYLLTLHRYGFYWFRLSQTAPPAWHEDKRPGLELPVLVLFQSWNSFFPDLVEPRRREMASDLHERLVDQILPGFLPAQRWFAGKGGRIEKVEFERHDIWPDRNEWLLARIRVWLEGRSEPQDYALPLALAWGDDTEEKIRPLLPYALSKVRVRARIGVLYDAFANEQFCQMLVGLMASGARIPMGEGRLRFSATRIFAELAGEAPEALPAKRLALDSSNTSIAIGDRLLMKGYRRVQFGINPELEMGRFLTEIGFPNIAPLAGALEYEGDNGDRTTLIQLQGFVANQGDAWAYTQDYLKRFLDDCLQQPETVRQAGEEVHALYRIFATTLGKRTGELHRALAQTTGDAAFDPEPISTDDLADWLSRIRGEAVATFERLAQGRAALSEAAQPLAERVLEVRGALLGCLERIGQTDPEAVKIRYHGDYHLAQVLVAKDDVIIIDFEGEPSRTLEERRGKHSPLRDVVGMLRSFNYAAHAALRQVATDSPALAPYLEDWQRQTRAAFLNGYAEATRDSAGFNIDSAQAAMLLKAFSLEKACYELRYELDNRPDWVEIPLGGLCELLPLAAKEPPE
;
A
#
# COMPACT_ATOMS: atom_id res chain seq x y z
N MET A 1 -18.53 1.56 -56.79
CA MET A 1 -17.58 2.12 -55.81
C MET A 1 -18.27 3.27 -55.09
N SER A 2 -18.93 2.97 -53.97
CA SER A 2 -19.66 3.92 -53.12
C SER A 2 -18.75 4.34 -51.97
N ARG A 3 -18.53 5.64 -51.79
CA ARG A 3 -17.82 6.22 -50.64
C ARG A 3 -18.67 5.99 -49.38
N ASN A 4 -18.31 5.00 -48.58
CA ASN A 4 -18.79 4.89 -47.20
C ASN A 4 -18.23 6.08 -46.41
N ARG A 5 -19.10 7.06 -46.12
CA ARG A 5 -18.84 8.10 -45.11
C ARG A 5 -18.76 7.39 -43.76
N ASN A 6 -17.58 7.40 -43.13
CA ASN A 6 -17.43 7.11 -41.70
C ASN A 6 -18.32 8.08 -40.91
N ARG A 7 -19.51 7.61 -40.51
CA ARG A 7 -20.26 8.20 -39.39
C ARG A 7 -19.68 7.62 -38.11
N TRP A 8 -19.23 8.47 -37.19
CA TRP A 8 -18.94 8.08 -35.80
C TRP A 8 -20.24 7.51 -35.19
N PRO A 9 -20.21 6.39 -34.45
CA PRO A 9 -21.39 5.82 -33.77
C PRO A 9 -22.02 6.68 -32.65
N GLY A 10 -21.53 7.89 -32.36
CA GLY A 10 -21.68 8.54 -31.05
C GLY A 10 -22.48 9.85 -31.03
N VAL A 11 -23.05 10.27 -32.17
CA VAL A 11 -23.97 11.44 -32.17
C VAL A 11 -25.29 11.10 -31.48
N ASP A 12 -25.65 9.81 -31.43
CA ASP A 12 -26.91 9.31 -30.85
C ASP A 12 -26.73 8.49 -29.56
N ASP A 13 -25.50 8.34 -29.02
CA ASP A 13 -25.30 7.66 -27.72
C ASP A 13 -25.61 8.63 -26.56
N PRO A 14 -26.65 8.34 -25.74
CA PRO A 14 -26.95 9.17 -24.57
C PRO A 14 -25.85 9.13 -23.50
N LEU A 15 -24.97 8.12 -23.51
CA LEU A 15 -23.91 7.92 -22.52
C LEU A 15 -22.51 8.24 -23.06
N TRP A 16 -22.40 9.03 -24.14
CA TRP A 16 -21.13 9.35 -24.80
C TRP A 16 -20.04 9.85 -23.82
N TYR A 17 -20.45 10.53 -22.76
CA TYR A 17 -19.56 11.11 -21.77
C TYR A 17 -18.79 10.06 -20.96
N LYS A 18 -19.24 8.79 -20.93
CA LYS A 18 -18.51 7.69 -20.28
C LYS A 18 -17.22 7.31 -20.99
N ASP A 19 -17.15 7.51 -22.30
CA ASP A 19 -15.98 7.18 -23.13
C ASP A 19 -15.11 8.38 -23.45
N ALA A 20 -15.59 9.58 -23.16
CA ALA A 20 -14.95 10.84 -23.53
C ALA A 20 -13.53 10.98 -22.96
N VAL A 21 -12.74 11.83 -23.60
CA VAL A 21 -11.51 12.41 -23.06
C VAL A 21 -11.67 13.91 -23.13
N VAL A 22 -11.81 14.52 -21.97
CA VAL A 22 -12.15 15.94 -21.83
C VAL A 22 -10.86 16.76 -21.73
N TYR A 23 -10.84 17.90 -22.38
CA TYR A 23 -9.74 18.86 -22.32
C TYR A 23 -10.26 20.20 -21.78
N GLN A 24 -9.79 20.56 -20.59
CA GLN A 24 -10.14 21.82 -19.93
C GLN A 24 -9.23 22.94 -20.43
N LEU A 25 -9.82 24.01 -20.97
CA LEU A 25 -9.07 25.18 -21.42
C LEU A 25 -9.82 26.49 -21.14
N HIS A 26 -9.08 27.59 -21.16
CA HIS A 26 -9.63 28.94 -21.16
C HIS A 26 -9.43 29.60 -22.51
N VAL A 27 -10.50 30.20 -23.08
CA VAL A 27 -10.44 30.93 -24.35
C VAL A 27 -9.33 31.99 -24.34
N LYS A 28 -9.24 32.80 -23.27
CA LYS A 28 -8.23 33.85 -23.08
C LYS A 28 -6.78 33.36 -23.15
N ALA A 29 -6.53 32.09 -22.86
CA ALA A 29 -5.18 31.55 -22.65
C ALA A 29 -4.67 30.71 -23.83
N PHE A 30 -5.54 30.38 -24.79
CA PHE A 30 -5.23 29.33 -25.77
C PHE A 30 -4.71 29.84 -27.11
N GLY A 31 -5.29 30.91 -27.67
CA GLY A 31 -4.77 31.52 -28.89
C GLY A 31 -5.36 32.90 -29.16
N ASP A 32 -4.50 33.87 -29.45
CA ASP A 32 -4.86 35.26 -29.72
C ASP A 32 -4.80 35.53 -31.24
N SER A 33 -5.96 35.75 -31.86
CA SER A 33 -6.06 36.04 -33.30
C SER A 33 -6.12 37.53 -33.62
N SER A 34 -6.61 38.36 -32.68
CA SER A 34 -6.68 39.83 -32.80
C SER A 34 -5.33 40.51 -32.53
N GLN A 35 -4.38 39.80 -31.93
CA GLN A 35 -3.07 40.28 -31.49
C GLN A 35 -3.16 41.43 -30.47
N ASP A 36 -4.18 41.39 -29.61
CA ASP A 36 -4.37 42.41 -28.57
C ASP A 36 -3.78 42.03 -27.21
N GLY A 37 -3.34 40.77 -27.06
CA GLY A 37 -2.77 40.18 -25.85
C GLY A 37 -3.69 39.23 -25.10
N MET A 38 -4.94 39.05 -25.56
CA MET A 38 -5.94 38.14 -25.01
C MET A 38 -6.32 37.06 -26.04
N GLY A 39 -6.55 35.84 -25.59
CA GLY A 39 -7.05 34.77 -26.45
C GLY A 39 -8.54 34.93 -26.77
N ASP A 40 -8.95 34.49 -27.96
CA ASP A 40 -10.29 34.70 -28.48
C ASP A 40 -10.85 33.44 -29.20
N PHE A 41 -12.16 33.40 -29.48
CA PHE A 41 -12.79 32.23 -30.10
C PHE A 41 -12.24 31.91 -31.51
N ARG A 42 -11.81 32.91 -32.29
CA ARG A 42 -11.22 32.67 -33.61
C ARG A 42 -9.82 32.09 -33.50
N GLY A 43 -9.05 32.53 -32.51
CA GLY A 43 -7.77 31.93 -32.14
C GLY A 43 -7.95 30.48 -31.70
N LEU A 44 -8.97 30.19 -30.88
CA LEU A 44 -9.30 28.82 -30.48
C LEU A 44 -9.70 27.95 -31.69
N ILE A 45 -10.49 28.46 -32.63
CA ILE A 45 -10.84 27.75 -33.88
C ILE A 45 -9.58 27.32 -34.65
N GLN A 46 -8.56 28.19 -34.73
CA GLN A 46 -7.30 27.89 -35.42
C GLN A 46 -6.48 26.77 -34.74
N ARG A 47 -6.80 26.43 -33.48
CA ARG A 47 -6.11 25.39 -32.70
C ARG A 47 -6.91 24.10 -32.55
N LEU A 48 -8.11 24.00 -33.13
CA LEU A 48 -8.94 22.79 -33.05
C LEU A 48 -8.26 21.56 -33.67
N ASP A 49 -7.46 21.74 -34.73
CA ASP A 49 -6.72 20.65 -35.36
C ASP A 49 -5.68 20.03 -34.40
N TYR A 50 -5.05 20.85 -33.55
CA TYR A 50 -4.15 20.36 -32.50
C TYR A 50 -4.89 19.50 -31.47
N LEU A 51 -6.06 19.96 -31.02
CA LEU A 51 -6.86 19.24 -30.04
C LEU A 51 -7.36 17.91 -30.62
N GLN A 52 -7.82 17.91 -31.87
CA GLN A 52 -8.20 16.69 -32.56
C GLN A 52 -7.02 15.70 -32.71
N ASP A 53 -5.83 16.21 -33.08
CA ASP A 53 -4.60 15.41 -33.20
C ASP A 53 -4.09 14.90 -31.83
N LEU A 54 -4.38 15.61 -30.73
CA LEU A 54 -4.13 15.13 -29.37
C LEU A 54 -4.97 13.87 -29.04
N GLY A 55 -6.14 13.72 -29.67
CA GLY A 55 -7.05 12.60 -29.49
C GLY A 55 -8.18 12.84 -28.47
N VAL A 56 -8.31 14.08 -27.98
CA VAL A 56 -9.45 14.48 -27.13
C VAL A 56 -10.72 14.60 -27.98
N ASP A 57 -11.87 14.38 -27.38
CA ASP A 57 -13.17 14.45 -28.08
C ASP A 57 -14.16 15.43 -27.45
N THR A 58 -13.78 16.05 -26.32
CA THR A 58 -14.65 16.95 -25.57
C THR A 58 -13.85 18.12 -25.04
N LEU A 59 -14.30 19.33 -25.30
CA LEU A 59 -13.68 20.57 -24.84
C LEU A 59 -14.52 21.14 -23.71
N TRP A 60 -13.92 21.35 -22.55
CA TRP A 60 -14.53 22.08 -21.46
C TRP A 60 -13.94 23.49 -21.42
N LEU A 61 -14.79 24.48 -21.69
CA LEU A 61 -14.45 25.89 -21.66
C LEU A 61 -14.75 26.48 -20.28
N MET A 62 -13.74 27.11 -19.69
CA MET A 62 -13.88 28.04 -18.56
C MET A 62 -14.80 29.24 -18.90
N PRO A 63 -15.24 30.05 -17.92
CA PRO A 63 -16.17 31.13 -18.18
C PRO A 63 -15.67 32.10 -19.26
N PHE A 64 -16.54 32.40 -20.23
CA PHE A 64 -16.26 33.33 -21.33
C PHE A 64 -17.30 34.46 -21.42
N TYR A 65 -18.11 34.61 -20.37
CA TYR A 65 -19.20 35.57 -20.26
C TYR A 65 -18.68 36.99 -19.98
N PRO A 66 -19.44 38.05 -20.31
CA PRO A 66 -19.17 39.38 -19.80
C PRO A 66 -19.04 39.36 -18.27
N SER A 67 -17.93 39.86 -17.77
CA SER A 67 -17.53 39.81 -16.37
C SER A 67 -16.53 40.96 -16.13
N PRO A 68 -16.43 41.50 -14.91
CA PRO A 68 -15.34 42.39 -14.54
C PRO A 68 -14.01 41.64 -14.28
N LEU A 69 -13.99 40.31 -14.39
CA LEU A 69 -12.84 39.42 -14.25
C LEU A 69 -12.16 39.51 -12.88
N ARG A 70 -12.93 39.80 -11.82
CA ARG A 70 -12.39 39.86 -10.46
C ARG A 70 -12.20 38.47 -9.85
N ASP A 71 -12.94 37.49 -10.35
CA ASP A 71 -12.68 36.06 -10.13
C ASP A 71 -12.58 35.34 -11.49
N ASP A 72 -11.85 35.96 -12.41
CA ASP A 72 -11.49 35.40 -13.70
C ASP A 72 -12.66 34.90 -14.57
N GLY A 73 -13.80 35.58 -14.49
CA GLY A 73 -14.98 35.25 -15.28
C GLY A 73 -16.06 34.47 -14.54
N TYR A 74 -15.78 33.95 -13.34
CA TYR A 74 -16.80 33.32 -12.48
C TYR A 74 -17.77 34.36 -11.89
N ASP A 75 -17.35 35.61 -11.77
CA ASP A 75 -18.20 36.75 -11.47
C ASP A 75 -18.95 37.26 -12.72
N ILE A 76 -20.01 36.56 -13.11
CA ILE A 76 -20.75 36.83 -14.36
C ILE A 76 -21.62 38.09 -14.26
N ARG A 77 -21.47 39.01 -15.23
CA ARG A 77 -22.29 40.22 -15.40
C ARG A 77 -23.44 40.04 -16.38
N ASP A 78 -23.29 39.18 -17.38
CA ASP A 78 -24.36 38.81 -18.31
C ASP A 78 -24.18 37.36 -18.78
N TYR A 79 -25.18 36.53 -18.54
CA TYR A 79 -25.14 35.10 -18.88
C TYR A 79 -25.41 34.78 -20.35
N GLN A 80 -25.90 35.73 -21.15
CA GLN A 80 -26.42 35.45 -22.51
C GLN A 80 -25.58 36.09 -23.63
N ASP A 81 -24.39 36.58 -23.30
CA ASP A 81 -23.46 37.17 -24.26
C ASP A 81 -22.02 36.68 -24.02
N ILE A 82 -21.10 37.11 -24.87
CA ILE A 82 -19.67 36.76 -24.82
C ILE A 82 -18.87 37.97 -24.31
N HIS A 83 -17.84 37.73 -23.49
CA HIS A 83 -16.93 38.78 -23.06
C HIS A 83 -16.33 39.48 -24.29
N PRO A 84 -16.34 40.82 -24.37
CA PRO A 84 -15.89 41.53 -25.57
C PRO A 84 -14.48 41.16 -26.05
N ASP A 85 -13.56 40.89 -25.12
CA ASP A 85 -12.19 40.48 -25.43
C ASP A 85 -12.08 39.08 -26.06
N TYR A 86 -13.11 38.22 -25.92
CA TYR A 86 -13.10 36.86 -26.46
C TYR A 86 -13.81 36.75 -27.81
N GLY A 87 -14.48 37.82 -28.26
CA GLY A 87 -15.21 37.90 -29.51
C GLY A 87 -16.71 38.08 -29.30
N THR A 88 -17.51 37.53 -30.22
CA THR A 88 -18.97 37.71 -30.25
C THR A 88 -19.73 36.39 -30.16
N LEU A 89 -21.04 36.46 -29.93
CA LEU A 89 -21.91 35.27 -30.00
C LEU A 89 -21.86 34.58 -31.38
N ALA A 90 -21.58 35.32 -32.45
CA ALA A 90 -21.40 34.74 -33.78
C ALA A 90 -20.10 33.92 -33.88
N ASP A 91 -19.01 34.41 -33.27
CA ASP A 91 -17.74 33.68 -33.21
C ASP A 91 -17.89 32.41 -32.35
N PHE A 92 -18.64 32.47 -31.25
CA PHE A 92 -18.98 31.28 -30.45
C PHE A 92 -19.75 30.22 -31.26
N ARG A 93 -20.80 30.63 -31.99
CA ARG A 93 -21.55 29.70 -32.87
C ARG A 93 -20.65 29.10 -33.94
N ALA A 94 -19.75 29.89 -34.52
CA ALA A 94 -18.76 29.37 -35.47
C ALA A 94 -17.84 28.34 -34.81
N PHE A 95 -17.36 28.62 -33.60
CA PHE A 95 -16.54 27.68 -32.82
C PHE A 95 -17.27 26.36 -32.56
N VAL A 96 -18.52 26.39 -32.08
CA VAL A 96 -19.31 25.17 -31.83
C VAL A 96 -19.46 24.35 -33.12
N ASN A 97 -19.79 25.01 -34.24
CA ASN A 97 -19.92 24.34 -35.53
C ASN A 97 -18.59 23.69 -36.00
N GLU A 98 -17.46 24.40 -35.86
CA GLU A 98 -16.14 23.90 -36.24
C GLU A 98 -15.63 22.77 -35.32
N ALA A 99 -15.96 22.82 -34.03
CA ALA A 99 -15.71 21.76 -33.07
C ALA A 99 -16.52 20.50 -33.44
N HIS A 100 -17.84 20.65 -33.64
CA HIS A 100 -18.72 19.56 -34.07
C HIS A 100 -18.31 18.96 -35.41
N ALA A 101 -17.86 19.78 -36.37
CA ALA A 101 -17.32 19.31 -37.65
C ALA A 101 -16.10 18.38 -37.49
N ARG A 102 -15.33 18.55 -36.41
CA ARG A 102 -14.19 17.70 -36.02
C ARG A 102 -14.56 16.60 -35.03
N SER A 103 -15.86 16.41 -34.76
CA SER A 103 -16.38 15.48 -33.74
C SER A 103 -15.90 15.81 -32.32
N LEU A 104 -15.67 17.09 -32.03
CA LEU A 104 -15.37 17.60 -30.70
C LEU A 104 -16.65 18.13 -30.07
N LYS A 105 -17.04 17.60 -28.92
CA LYS A 105 -18.16 18.11 -28.11
C LYS A 105 -17.72 19.31 -27.27
N VAL A 106 -18.67 20.17 -26.90
CA VAL A 106 -18.39 21.39 -26.13
C VAL A 106 -19.17 21.38 -24.82
N ILE A 107 -18.45 21.48 -23.71
CA ILE A 107 -18.96 21.72 -22.36
C ILE A 107 -18.62 23.16 -21.98
N THR A 108 -19.56 23.87 -21.37
CA THR A 108 -19.34 25.23 -20.85
C THR A 108 -19.69 25.30 -19.37
N GLU A 109 -19.19 26.32 -18.68
CA GLU A 109 -19.59 26.60 -17.30
C GLU A 109 -21.05 27.01 -17.19
N LEU A 110 -21.69 26.70 -16.08
CA LEU A 110 -22.94 27.31 -15.66
C LEU A 110 -22.81 27.68 -14.19
N VAL A 111 -22.33 28.90 -13.95
CA VAL A 111 -22.18 29.47 -12.60
C VAL A 111 -23.55 29.91 -12.09
N ILE A 112 -24.21 29.01 -11.36
CA ILE A 112 -25.59 29.22 -10.92
C ILE A 112 -25.70 29.70 -9.49
N ASN A 113 -24.68 29.50 -8.64
CA ASN A 113 -24.75 29.90 -7.23
C ASN A 113 -24.85 31.43 -7.06
N HIS A 114 -24.07 32.19 -7.82
CA HIS A 114 -23.88 33.61 -7.62
C HIS A 114 -23.75 34.35 -8.96
N THR A 115 -23.86 35.68 -8.92
CA THR A 115 -23.56 36.58 -10.05
C THR A 115 -22.49 37.59 -9.65
N SER A 116 -21.94 38.38 -10.58
CA SER A 116 -21.24 39.62 -10.22
C SER A 116 -22.18 40.61 -9.52
N ASP A 117 -21.65 41.42 -8.60
CA ASP A 117 -22.32 42.60 -8.06
C ASP A 117 -22.66 43.66 -9.14
N GLN A 118 -22.04 43.58 -10.32
CA GLN A 118 -22.37 44.40 -11.48
C GLN A 118 -23.50 43.83 -12.34
N HIS A 119 -23.98 42.62 -12.05
CA HIS A 119 -25.07 42.01 -12.80
C HIS A 119 -26.34 42.87 -12.71
N PRO A 120 -27.10 43.06 -13.82
CA PRO A 120 -28.33 43.87 -13.81
C PRO A 120 -29.34 43.45 -12.73
N TRP A 121 -29.41 42.15 -12.41
CA TRP A 121 -30.24 41.64 -11.32
C TRP A 121 -29.82 42.20 -9.96
N PHE A 122 -28.53 42.20 -9.61
CA PHE A 122 -28.07 42.72 -8.32
C PHE A 122 -28.24 44.24 -8.25
N GLN A 123 -27.93 44.94 -9.34
CA GLN A 123 -28.12 46.39 -9.43
C GLN A 123 -29.59 46.80 -9.26
N ALA A 124 -30.52 45.99 -9.77
CA ALA A 124 -31.95 46.16 -9.51
C ALA A 124 -32.30 45.82 -8.05
N ALA A 125 -31.84 44.68 -7.53
CA ALA A 125 -32.14 44.20 -6.19
C ALA A 125 -31.70 45.18 -5.09
N ARG A 126 -30.48 45.72 -5.18
CA ARG A 126 -29.94 46.66 -4.17
C ARG A 126 -30.68 48.00 -4.12
N ARG A 127 -31.30 48.41 -5.24
CA ARG A 127 -32.09 49.65 -5.36
C ARG A 127 -33.58 49.45 -5.09
N ALA A 128 -34.06 48.21 -5.13
CA ALA A 128 -35.47 47.88 -4.94
C ALA A 128 -35.85 47.86 -3.45
N PRO A 129 -37.10 48.23 -3.09
CA PRO A 129 -37.56 48.16 -1.70
C PRO A 129 -37.48 46.74 -1.12
N PRO A 130 -37.26 46.59 0.22
CA PRO A 130 -37.37 45.30 0.91
C PRO A 130 -38.70 44.58 0.60
N GLY A 131 -38.65 43.27 0.37
CA GLY A 131 -39.82 42.45 0.03
C GLY A 131 -40.29 42.51 -1.42
N SER A 132 -39.69 43.34 -2.28
CA SER A 132 -39.99 43.35 -3.72
C SER A 132 -39.47 42.09 -4.44
N ARG A 133 -40.03 41.83 -5.63
CA ARG A 133 -39.61 40.69 -6.47
C ARG A 133 -38.15 40.80 -6.86
N GLU A 134 -37.70 41.99 -7.24
CA GLU A 134 -36.32 42.29 -7.62
C GLU A 134 -35.38 42.09 -6.43
N ARG A 135 -35.75 42.54 -5.22
CA ARG A 135 -34.96 42.32 -3.99
C ARG A 135 -34.75 40.83 -3.71
N SER A 136 -35.80 40.03 -3.88
CA SER A 136 -35.82 38.60 -3.54
C SER A 136 -34.97 37.68 -4.43
N PHE A 137 -34.29 38.23 -5.45
CA PHE A 137 -33.34 37.48 -6.28
C PHE A 137 -32.04 37.13 -5.54
N TYR A 138 -31.70 37.87 -4.49
CA TYR A 138 -30.52 37.65 -3.66
C TYR A 138 -30.94 37.47 -2.20
N VAL A 139 -30.03 36.99 -1.38
CA VAL A 139 -30.27 36.76 0.05
C VAL A 139 -29.82 37.99 0.85
N TRP A 140 -30.74 38.58 1.61
CA TRP A 140 -30.52 39.81 2.38
C TRP A 140 -30.83 39.61 3.87
N ASN A 141 -30.12 40.34 4.74
CA ASN A 141 -30.39 40.37 6.17
C ASN A 141 -30.02 41.73 6.79
N ASP A 142 -30.63 42.08 7.93
CA ASP A 142 -30.39 43.37 8.61
C ASP A 142 -29.06 43.40 9.38
N ASP A 143 -28.58 42.24 9.82
CA ASP A 143 -27.27 42.04 10.46
C ASP A 143 -26.50 40.88 9.80
N ASP A 144 -25.29 40.61 10.27
CA ASP A 144 -24.39 39.56 9.77
C ASP A 144 -24.49 38.25 10.58
N LYS A 145 -25.55 38.08 11.39
CA LYS A 145 -25.61 37.01 12.41
C LYS A 145 -26.32 35.74 11.97
N LYS A 146 -26.94 35.73 10.79
CA LYS A 146 -27.60 34.53 10.26
C LYS A 146 -26.60 33.53 9.70
N PHE A 147 -26.97 32.25 9.79
CA PHE A 147 -26.19 31.13 9.31
C PHE A 147 -24.80 30.97 9.97
N PRO A 148 -24.69 31.12 11.31
CA PRO A 148 -23.40 31.12 12.01
C PRO A 148 -22.63 29.79 11.91
N GLU A 149 -23.31 28.69 11.56
CA GLU A 149 -22.70 27.37 11.39
C GLU A 149 -21.92 27.23 10.07
N THR A 150 -22.00 28.20 9.16
CA THR A 150 -21.42 28.10 7.81
C THR A 150 -19.96 28.51 7.80
N ARG A 151 -19.10 27.69 7.18
CA ARG A 151 -17.69 28.02 6.96
C ARG A 151 -17.51 29.13 5.92
N ILE A 152 -16.35 29.79 5.95
CA ILE A 152 -15.87 30.69 4.89
C ILE A 152 -14.95 29.88 3.97
N ILE A 153 -15.14 29.98 2.65
CA ILE A 153 -14.35 29.23 1.66
C ILE A 153 -13.01 29.95 1.40
N PHE A 154 -13.06 31.24 1.02
CA PHE A 154 -11.87 32.04 0.74
C PHE A 154 -11.34 32.75 1.99
N THR A 155 -10.81 31.95 2.92
CA THR A 155 -10.33 32.40 4.24
C THR A 155 -9.20 33.44 4.18
N ASP A 156 -8.44 33.47 3.09
CA ASP A 156 -7.33 34.41 2.92
C ASP A 156 -7.81 35.84 2.58
N THR A 157 -9.05 35.99 2.12
CA THR A 157 -9.59 37.26 1.61
C THR A 157 -10.84 37.72 2.36
N GLU A 158 -11.80 36.83 2.61
CA GLU A 158 -13.10 37.17 3.20
C GLU A 158 -13.11 36.85 4.70
N THR A 159 -13.66 37.78 5.49
CA THR A 159 -13.79 37.62 6.96
C THR A 159 -15.19 37.21 7.40
N SER A 160 -16.16 37.28 6.49
CA SER A 160 -17.57 36.93 6.70
C SER A 160 -18.20 36.52 5.37
N ASN A 161 -19.27 35.72 5.42
CA ASN A 161 -20.13 35.43 4.27
C ASN A 161 -21.24 36.48 4.09
N TRP A 162 -21.24 37.54 4.92
CA TRP A 162 -22.16 38.67 4.83
C TRP A 162 -21.40 39.96 4.56
N PHE A 163 -21.80 40.69 3.52
CA PHE A 163 -21.21 41.98 3.17
C PHE A 163 -22.26 43.11 3.22
N TRP A 164 -21.90 44.25 3.80
CA TRP A 164 -22.77 45.41 3.90
C TRP A 164 -22.89 46.15 2.57
N ASP A 165 -24.12 46.27 2.03
CA ASP A 165 -24.36 47.10 0.85
C ASP A 165 -24.83 48.51 1.25
N PRO A 166 -24.07 49.57 0.90
CA PRO A 166 -24.39 50.94 1.33
C PRO A 166 -25.63 51.54 0.64
N VAL A 167 -26.09 50.99 -0.48
CA VAL A 167 -27.28 51.45 -1.19
C VAL A 167 -28.53 50.78 -0.65
N ALA A 168 -28.44 49.47 -0.41
CA ALA A 168 -29.53 48.68 0.13
C ALA A 168 -29.72 48.87 1.65
N GLN A 169 -28.69 49.38 2.34
CA GLN A 169 -28.59 49.50 3.80
C GLN A 169 -28.91 48.18 4.53
N GLN A 170 -28.44 47.07 3.96
CA GLN A 170 -28.58 45.71 4.49
C GLN A 170 -27.36 44.89 4.09
N TYR A 171 -27.14 43.78 4.79
CA TYR A 171 -26.15 42.79 4.40
C TYR A 171 -26.71 41.88 3.31
N TYR A 172 -25.86 41.45 2.38
CA TYR A 172 -26.17 40.36 1.44
C TYR A 172 -25.21 39.19 1.61
N TRP A 173 -25.68 38.00 1.28
CA TRP A 173 -24.94 36.75 1.38
C TRP A 173 -24.01 36.54 0.18
N HIS A 174 -22.82 36.00 0.44
CA HIS A 174 -21.89 35.50 -0.56
C HIS A 174 -21.08 34.33 0.02
N ARG A 175 -20.91 33.24 -0.73
CA ARG A 175 -20.04 32.12 -0.34
C ARG A 175 -18.59 32.27 -0.78
N PHE A 176 -18.40 33.04 -1.84
CA PHE A 176 -17.11 33.34 -2.46
C PHE A 176 -16.72 34.78 -2.12
N PHE A 177 -16.21 35.56 -3.08
CA PHE A 177 -15.88 36.96 -2.81
C PHE A 177 -17.13 37.82 -2.58
N SER A 178 -16.96 38.90 -1.84
CA SER A 178 -17.99 39.92 -1.59
C SER A 178 -18.62 40.46 -2.89
N HIS A 179 -17.88 40.50 -4.00
CA HIS A 179 -18.41 40.93 -5.31
C HIS A 179 -19.12 39.82 -6.10
N GLN A 180 -19.36 38.66 -5.48
CA GLN A 180 -20.11 37.53 -6.00
C GLN A 180 -21.36 37.27 -5.13
N PRO A 181 -22.36 38.18 -5.12
CA PRO A 181 -23.59 37.99 -4.36
C PRO A 181 -24.35 36.72 -4.79
N ASP A 182 -24.74 35.92 -3.81
CA ASP A 182 -25.41 34.64 -4.00
C ASP A 182 -26.88 34.81 -4.44
N LEU A 183 -27.26 34.04 -5.44
CA LEU A 183 -28.64 33.93 -5.92
C LEU A 183 -29.50 33.14 -4.93
N ASN A 184 -30.70 33.63 -4.67
CA ASN A 184 -31.62 33.00 -3.74
C ASN A 184 -32.40 31.85 -4.42
N HIS A 185 -31.87 30.63 -4.43
CA HIS A 185 -32.54 29.47 -5.04
C HIS A 185 -33.79 28.99 -4.29
N ASN A 186 -33.98 29.41 -3.03
CA ASN A 186 -35.26 29.22 -2.33
C ASN A 186 -36.41 29.99 -3.01
N ASN A 187 -36.10 30.93 -3.90
CA ASN A 187 -37.07 31.64 -4.73
C ASN A 187 -37.29 30.95 -6.09
N PRO A 188 -38.50 30.41 -6.37
CA PRO A 188 -38.79 29.75 -7.65
C PRO A 188 -38.60 30.64 -8.89
N ALA A 189 -38.63 31.97 -8.74
CA ALA A 189 -38.35 32.89 -9.84
C ALA A 189 -36.89 32.86 -10.29
N VAL A 190 -35.95 32.66 -9.34
CA VAL A 190 -34.51 32.51 -9.60
C VAL A 190 -34.25 31.20 -10.34
N VAL A 191 -34.81 30.09 -9.85
CA VAL A 191 -34.70 28.77 -10.50
C VAL A 191 -35.20 28.81 -11.95
N LYS A 192 -36.32 29.49 -12.21
CA LYS A 192 -36.84 29.69 -13.58
C LYS A 192 -35.90 30.53 -14.46
N ALA A 193 -35.23 31.54 -13.88
CA ALA A 193 -34.27 32.37 -14.61
C ALA A 193 -33.01 31.57 -14.98
N VAL A 194 -32.49 30.77 -14.05
CA VAL A 194 -31.36 29.86 -14.27
C VAL A 194 -31.68 28.83 -15.37
N ILE A 195 -32.86 28.19 -15.32
CA ILE A 195 -33.32 27.26 -16.37
C ILE A 195 -33.39 27.94 -17.75
N LYS A 196 -33.74 29.23 -17.81
CA LYS A 196 -33.75 29.99 -19.07
C LYS A 196 -32.32 30.20 -19.62
N ILE A 197 -31.35 30.50 -18.75
CA ILE A 197 -29.94 30.63 -19.14
C ILE A 197 -29.41 29.28 -19.65
N MET A 198 -29.66 28.21 -18.92
CA MET A 198 -29.31 26.84 -19.32
C MET A 198 -29.83 26.51 -20.73
N ARG A 199 -31.13 26.77 -20.98
CA ARG A 199 -31.74 26.55 -22.30
C ARG A 199 -31.10 27.37 -23.41
N PHE A 200 -30.70 28.62 -23.11
CA PHE A 200 -30.06 29.48 -24.10
C PHE A 200 -28.79 28.84 -24.68
N TRP A 201 -27.88 28.35 -23.82
CA TRP A 201 -26.64 27.71 -24.27
C TRP A 201 -26.88 26.34 -24.93
N LEU A 202 -27.80 25.53 -24.40
CA LEU A 202 -28.17 24.26 -25.03
C LEU A 202 -28.81 24.46 -26.42
N ASP A 203 -29.64 25.49 -26.59
CA ASP A 203 -30.25 25.85 -27.88
C ASP A 203 -29.17 26.35 -28.90
N LEU A 204 -28.02 26.83 -28.42
CA LEU A 204 -26.88 27.22 -29.26
C LEU A 204 -25.99 26.04 -29.68
N GLY A 205 -26.23 24.84 -29.15
CA GLY A 205 -25.51 23.62 -29.53
C GLY A 205 -24.53 23.10 -28.50
N VAL A 206 -24.41 23.72 -27.32
CA VAL A 206 -23.56 23.23 -26.21
C VAL A 206 -23.98 21.81 -25.80
N ASP A 207 -23.02 20.89 -25.70
CA ASP A 207 -23.24 19.45 -25.42
C ASP A 207 -23.32 19.14 -23.94
N GLY A 208 -22.75 19.98 -23.08
CA GLY A 208 -22.85 19.81 -21.64
C GLY A 208 -22.61 21.08 -20.86
N LEU A 209 -23.03 21.08 -19.60
CA LEU A 209 -22.86 22.19 -18.68
C LEU A 209 -22.16 21.67 -17.43
N ARG A 210 -21.01 22.26 -17.09
CA ARG A 210 -20.42 22.11 -15.75
C ARG A 210 -21.22 23.01 -14.82
N LEU A 211 -21.87 22.43 -13.82
CA LEU A 211 -22.60 23.17 -12.82
C LEU A 211 -21.61 23.52 -11.70
N ASP A 212 -21.27 24.80 -11.62
CA ASP A 212 -20.29 25.34 -10.69
C ASP A 212 -20.93 25.66 -9.34
N ALA A 213 -20.20 25.40 -8.25
CA ALA A 213 -20.57 25.74 -6.89
C ALA A 213 -21.93 25.18 -6.42
N ILE A 214 -22.35 24.03 -6.95
CA ILE A 214 -23.70 23.49 -6.69
C ILE A 214 -23.98 23.05 -5.26
N PRO A 215 -23.01 22.74 -4.38
CA PRO A 215 -23.36 22.45 -2.99
C PRO A 215 -24.00 23.60 -2.23
N TYR A 216 -23.89 24.84 -2.74
CA TYR A 216 -24.16 26.03 -1.98
C TYR A 216 -25.46 26.77 -2.37
N LEU A 217 -26.26 26.22 -3.29
CA LEU A 217 -27.37 26.95 -3.93
C LEU A 217 -28.45 27.45 -2.95
N CYS A 218 -28.83 26.62 -2.00
CA CYS A 218 -29.90 26.91 -1.03
C CYS A 218 -29.31 27.12 0.36
N VAL A 219 -29.94 28.02 1.13
CA VAL A 219 -29.57 28.33 2.52
C VAL A 219 -30.73 28.08 3.48
N ARG A 220 -30.41 27.60 4.70
CA ARG A 220 -31.33 27.29 5.79
C ARG A 220 -30.64 27.48 7.15
N GLU A 221 -31.33 28.17 8.06
CA GLU A 221 -30.87 28.38 9.44
C GLU A 221 -30.61 27.06 10.18
N GLY A 222 -29.55 27.00 10.99
CA GLY A 222 -29.19 25.82 11.77
C GLY A 222 -28.59 24.68 10.95
N THR A 223 -28.06 24.98 9.76
CA THR A 223 -27.39 24.01 8.87
C THR A 223 -26.06 24.57 8.40
N LEU A 224 -25.21 23.71 7.83
CA LEU A 224 -23.94 24.13 7.22
C LEU A 224 -24.13 24.89 5.89
N ASN A 225 -25.36 24.95 5.35
CA ASN A 225 -25.66 25.53 4.03
C ASN A 225 -24.85 24.90 2.88
N GLU A 226 -24.60 23.60 3.00
CA GLU A 226 -23.98 22.75 1.98
C GLU A 226 -24.84 21.50 1.81
N ASN A 227 -24.95 20.97 0.59
CA ASN A 227 -25.62 19.69 0.28
C ASN A 227 -27.09 19.61 0.75
N LEU A 228 -27.81 20.74 0.82
CA LEU A 228 -29.18 20.75 1.33
C LEU A 228 -30.16 19.99 0.39
N PRO A 229 -31.18 19.29 0.91
CA PRO A 229 -32.18 18.61 0.07
C PRO A 229 -32.87 19.52 -0.95
N GLU A 230 -33.02 20.81 -0.64
CA GLU A 230 -33.56 21.81 -1.54
C GLU A 230 -32.65 22.08 -2.73
N THR A 231 -31.33 22.07 -2.51
CA THR A 231 -30.31 22.16 -3.57
C THR A 231 -30.46 21.01 -4.54
N HIS A 232 -30.52 19.77 -4.04
CA HIS A 232 -30.76 18.57 -4.87
C HIS A 232 -32.09 18.67 -5.64
N THR A 233 -33.15 19.19 -5.01
CA THR A 233 -34.45 19.39 -5.67
C THR A 233 -34.35 20.36 -6.85
N VAL A 234 -33.57 21.44 -6.73
CA VAL A 234 -33.32 22.39 -7.83
C VAL A 234 -32.59 21.70 -8.98
N ILE A 235 -31.57 20.89 -8.69
CA ILE A 235 -30.80 20.15 -9.69
C ILE A 235 -31.68 19.13 -10.42
N LYS A 236 -32.51 18.36 -9.71
CA LYS A 236 -33.51 17.44 -10.29
C LYS A 236 -34.46 18.17 -11.24
N GLN A 237 -34.94 19.35 -10.87
CA GLN A 237 -35.79 20.17 -11.75
C GLN A 237 -35.06 20.58 -13.02
N MET A 238 -33.79 20.98 -12.93
CA MET A 238 -32.97 21.30 -14.11
C MET A 238 -32.75 20.08 -14.99
N ARG A 239 -32.43 18.92 -14.39
CA ARG A 239 -32.22 17.65 -15.11
C ARG A 239 -33.47 17.21 -15.86
N ALA A 240 -34.64 17.27 -15.21
CA ALA A 240 -35.92 16.95 -15.84
C ALA A 240 -36.21 17.84 -17.07
N VAL A 241 -35.83 19.11 -17.02
CA VAL A 241 -35.96 20.02 -18.18
C VAL A 241 -35.02 19.63 -19.32
N VAL A 242 -33.79 19.20 -19.00
CA VAL A 242 -32.84 18.72 -19.99
C VAL A 242 -33.37 17.46 -20.67
N GLU A 243 -33.73 16.43 -19.90
CA GLU A 243 -34.22 15.15 -20.40
C GLU A 243 -35.51 15.29 -21.25
N ALA A 244 -36.38 16.22 -20.90
CA ALA A 244 -37.63 16.44 -21.63
C ALA A 244 -37.44 17.04 -23.03
N ARG A 245 -36.34 17.75 -23.29
CA ARG A 245 -36.17 18.56 -24.52
C ARG A 245 -34.88 18.30 -25.29
N TYR A 246 -33.79 17.96 -24.61
CA TYR A 246 -32.47 17.87 -25.20
C TYR A 246 -31.92 16.45 -25.05
N ARG A 247 -31.66 15.80 -26.19
CA ARG A 247 -31.03 14.48 -26.21
C ARG A 247 -29.52 14.59 -26.03
N SER A 248 -28.95 13.60 -25.34
CA SER A 248 -27.50 13.39 -25.20
C SER A 248 -26.73 14.61 -24.67
N ARG A 249 -27.33 15.36 -23.74
CA ARG A 249 -26.68 16.48 -23.04
C ARG A 249 -26.18 16.05 -21.68
N LEU A 250 -25.14 16.73 -21.21
CA LEU A 250 -24.43 16.39 -19.99
C LEU A 250 -24.58 17.48 -18.91
N PHE A 251 -24.74 17.06 -17.66
CA PHE A 251 -24.43 17.86 -16.48
C PHE A 251 -23.23 17.27 -15.76
N LEU A 252 -22.23 18.10 -15.50
CA LEU A 252 -21.04 17.79 -14.71
C LEU A 252 -21.06 18.61 -13.43
N ALA A 253 -21.24 17.95 -12.29
CA ALA A 253 -21.26 18.56 -10.97
C ALA A 253 -19.85 18.90 -10.48
N GLU A 254 -19.62 20.17 -10.14
CA GLU A 254 -18.56 20.54 -9.21
C GLU A 254 -19.06 20.48 -7.77
N ALA A 255 -18.81 19.34 -7.11
CA ALA A 255 -19.05 19.14 -5.69
C ALA A 255 -17.74 18.65 -5.05
N ASN A 256 -16.95 19.57 -4.49
CA ASN A 256 -15.75 19.22 -3.72
C ASN A 256 -16.15 18.82 -2.29
N GLN A 257 -16.61 17.59 -2.13
CA GLN A 257 -17.12 17.02 -0.87
C GLN A 257 -16.54 15.60 -0.66
N TRP A 258 -16.84 14.96 0.48
CA TRP A 258 -16.48 13.56 0.73
C TRP A 258 -17.22 12.61 -0.23
N PRO A 259 -16.67 11.40 -0.54
CA PRO A 259 -17.25 10.50 -1.55
C PRO A 259 -18.75 10.22 -1.37
N GLU A 260 -19.19 10.02 -0.13
CA GLU A 260 -20.58 9.76 0.25
C GLU A 260 -21.51 10.94 -0.07
N ASP A 261 -21.06 12.18 0.15
CA ASP A 261 -21.83 13.38 -0.13
C ASP A 261 -21.86 13.69 -1.64
N VAL A 262 -20.74 13.43 -2.35
CA VAL A 262 -20.70 13.63 -3.80
C VAL A 262 -21.62 12.65 -4.53
N ARG A 263 -21.81 11.43 -3.99
CA ARG A 263 -22.70 10.43 -4.57
C ARG A 263 -24.14 10.95 -4.70
N ASP A 264 -24.61 11.78 -3.77
CA ASP A 264 -25.98 12.28 -3.80
C ASP A 264 -26.26 13.24 -4.96
N TYR A 265 -25.24 13.86 -5.54
CA TYR A 265 -25.39 14.67 -6.77
C TYR A 265 -25.67 13.86 -8.03
N PHE A 266 -25.58 12.53 -7.96
CA PHE A 266 -26.11 11.66 -9.01
C PHE A 266 -27.60 11.36 -8.84
N GLY A 267 -28.16 11.58 -7.65
CA GLY A 267 -29.51 11.18 -7.28
C GLY A 267 -29.75 9.69 -7.50
N ASP A 268 -30.91 9.34 -8.04
CA ASP A 268 -31.22 7.98 -8.50
C ASP A 268 -30.95 7.84 -10.01
N GLY A 269 -29.96 8.60 -10.51
CA GLY A 269 -29.69 8.80 -11.94
C GLY A 269 -30.46 9.98 -12.55
N ASP A 270 -31.09 10.81 -11.71
CA ASP A 270 -32.02 11.89 -12.05
C ASP A 270 -31.51 13.31 -11.67
N GLU A 271 -30.24 13.44 -11.28
CA GLU A 271 -29.57 14.72 -11.01
C GLU A 271 -28.45 15.02 -12.04
N CYS A 272 -27.18 15.00 -11.65
CA CYS A 272 -26.06 15.16 -12.57
C CYS A 272 -25.70 13.83 -13.22
N HIS A 273 -25.20 13.88 -14.45
CA HIS A 273 -24.72 12.66 -15.13
C HIS A 273 -23.27 12.37 -14.75
N MET A 274 -22.51 13.42 -14.44
CA MET A 274 -21.14 13.33 -13.99
C MET A 274 -20.89 14.17 -12.75
N ALA A 275 -19.94 13.76 -11.92
CA ALA A 275 -19.39 14.56 -10.83
C ALA A 275 -17.86 14.37 -10.78
N TYR A 276 -17.13 15.40 -10.35
CA TYR A 276 -15.68 15.25 -10.15
C TYR A 276 -15.38 14.28 -9.02
N HIS A 277 -14.39 13.41 -9.24
CA HIS A 277 -13.87 12.54 -8.20
C HIS A 277 -12.79 13.25 -7.39
N PHE A 278 -13.15 14.36 -6.73
CA PHE A 278 -12.25 15.14 -5.86
C PHE A 278 -11.49 14.30 -4.83
N PRO A 279 -12.12 13.31 -4.15
CA PRO A 279 -11.42 12.54 -3.12
C PRO A 279 -10.23 11.72 -3.64
N LEU A 280 -10.30 11.20 -4.87
CA LEU A 280 -9.26 10.36 -5.47
C LEU A 280 -8.00 11.17 -5.83
N MET A 281 -8.18 12.41 -6.30
CA MET A 281 -7.09 13.23 -6.84
C MET A 281 -5.94 13.43 -5.82
N PRO A 282 -6.16 13.93 -4.59
CA PRO A 282 -5.08 14.11 -3.61
C PRO A 282 -4.40 12.79 -3.23
N ARG A 283 -5.16 11.68 -3.18
CA ARG A 283 -4.62 10.36 -2.80
C ARG A 283 -3.70 9.78 -3.86
N MET A 284 -3.87 10.14 -5.15
CA MET A 284 -2.88 9.79 -6.18
C MET A 284 -1.52 10.42 -5.91
N TYR A 285 -1.49 11.71 -5.52
CA TYR A 285 -0.25 12.40 -5.14
C TYR A 285 0.36 11.77 -3.88
N MET A 286 -0.45 11.54 -2.84
CA MET A 286 0.02 10.90 -1.61
C MET A 286 0.60 9.51 -1.87
N ALA A 287 -0.03 8.69 -2.70
CA ALA A 287 0.42 7.34 -3.00
C ALA A 287 1.80 7.30 -3.67
N ILE A 288 2.08 8.25 -4.57
CA ILE A 288 3.42 8.41 -5.17
C ILE A 288 4.43 8.90 -4.12
N ALA A 289 4.06 9.89 -3.30
CA ALA A 289 4.96 10.43 -2.29
C ALA A 289 5.32 9.41 -1.19
N GLN A 290 4.36 8.56 -0.81
CA GLN A 290 4.53 7.53 0.22
C GLN A 290 5.14 6.23 -0.34
N GLU A 291 5.18 6.08 -1.67
CA GLU A 291 5.45 4.83 -2.38
C GLU A 291 4.54 3.68 -1.91
N ASP A 292 3.26 3.97 -1.65
CA ASP A 292 2.29 3.02 -1.10
C ASP A 292 0.95 3.19 -1.82
N ARG A 293 0.36 2.08 -2.27
CA ARG A 293 -0.95 2.10 -2.94
C ARG A 293 -2.12 2.39 -2.01
N HIS A 294 -1.91 2.26 -0.70
CA HIS A 294 -2.99 2.28 0.28
C HIS A 294 -3.91 3.51 0.20
N PRO A 295 -3.42 4.76 0.05
CA PRO A 295 -4.31 5.92 -0.06
C PRO A 295 -5.29 5.83 -1.24
N ILE A 296 -4.86 5.26 -2.38
CA ILE A 296 -5.72 5.08 -3.56
C ILE A 296 -6.73 3.94 -3.32
N VAL A 297 -6.28 2.81 -2.76
CA VAL A 297 -7.15 1.65 -2.51
C VAL A 297 -8.23 2.01 -1.50
N GLU A 298 -7.84 2.61 -0.38
CA GLU A 298 -8.75 3.00 0.71
C GLU A 298 -9.84 3.96 0.22
N ILE A 299 -9.47 5.02 -0.51
CA ILE A 299 -10.48 5.99 -0.95
C ILE A 299 -11.44 5.41 -2.00
N LEU A 300 -10.97 4.48 -2.83
CA LEU A 300 -11.82 3.79 -3.81
C LEU A 300 -12.75 2.77 -3.13
N GLU A 301 -12.31 2.10 -2.07
CA GLU A 301 -13.16 1.22 -1.25
C GLU A 301 -14.25 2.01 -0.48
N GLN A 302 -13.96 3.26 -0.10
CA GLN A 302 -14.93 4.16 0.54
C GLN A 302 -15.87 4.85 -0.46
N THR A 303 -15.54 4.86 -1.75
CA THR A 303 -16.34 5.53 -2.77
C THR A 303 -17.57 4.68 -3.11
N PRO A 304 -18.81 5.16 -2.85
CA PRO A 304 -20.01 4.36 -3.10
C PRO A 304 -20.26 4.13 -4.59
N ASP A 305 -21.01 3.08 -4.89
CA ASP A 305 -21.53 2.82 -6.23
C ASP A 305 -22.44 3.97 -6.70
N ILE A 306 -22.38 4.25 -8.00
CA ILE A 306 -23.16 5.29 -8.67
C ILE A 306 -24.19 4.66 -9.63
N PRO A 307 -25.28 5.36 -9.97
CA PRO A 307 -26.25 4.87 -10.95
C PRO A 307 -25.62 4.51 -12.31
N ASP A 308 -26.17 3.50 -13.00
CA ASP A 308 -25.63 2.97 -14.26
C ASP A 308 -25.53 4.00 -15.39
N ASN A 309 -26.35 5.05 -15.37
CA ASN A 309 -26.30 6.16 -16.34
C ASN A 309 -25.33 7.28 -15.91
N CYS A 310 -24.71 7.20 -14.73
CA CYS A 310 -23.82 8.22 -14.19
C CYS A 310 -22.34 7.84 -14.31
N GLN A 311 -21.43 8.81 -14.13
CA GLN A 311 -19.99 8.60 -14.32
C GLN A 311 -19.14 9.57 -13.50
N TRP A 312 -18.04 9.06 -12.93
CA TRP A 312 -17.01 9.91 -12.31
C TRP A 312 -16.19 10.68 -13.35
N ALA A 313 -15.85 11.93 -13.05
CA ALA A 313 -14.88 12.73 -13.80
C ALA A 313 -13.53 12.74 -13.05
N VAL A 314 -12.53 12.08 -13.62
CA VAL A 314 -11.20 11.94 -13.00
C VAL A 314 -10.28 13.02 -13.57
N PHE A 315 -9.49 13.67 -12.71
CA PHE A 315 -8.57 14.73 -13.09
C PHE A 315 -7.36 14.74 -12.16
N LEU A 316 -6.25 15.29 -12.63
CA LEU A 316 -5.03 15.45 -11.81
C LEU A 316 -4.91 16.89 -11.30
N ARG A 317 -5.09 17.85 -12.20
CA ARG A 317 -5.08 19.29 -11.94
C ARG A 317 -6.18 19.96 -12.75
N ASN A 318 -6.45 21.20 -12.40
CA ASN A 318 -7.41 22.07 -13.05
C ASN A 318 -6.90 23.52 -12.96
N HIS A 319 -7.74 24.46 -13.36
CA HIS A 319 -7.49 25.90 -13.26
C HIS A 319 -7.42 26.47 -11.83
N ASP A 320 -7.75 25.70 -10.79
CA ASP A 320 -7.67 26.12 -9.40
C ASP A 320 -6.44 25.52 -8.72
N GLU A 321 -6.29 25.74 -7.42
CA GLU A 321 -5.33 25.03 -6.59
C GLU A 321 -5.66 23.53 -6.49
N LEU A 322 -4.66 22.74 -6.11
CA LEU A 322 -4.89 21.39 -5.62
C LEU A 322 -5.55 21.52 -4.25
N THR A 323 -6.88 21.42 -4.24
CA THR A 323 -7.68 21.55 -3.02
C THR A 323 -7.35 20.44 -2.01
N LEU A 324 -7.24 20.83 -0.76
CA LEU A 324 -7.02 19.97 0.41
C LEU A 324 -8.11 20.20 1.47
N GLU A 325 -9.31 20.63 1.04
CA GLU A 325 -10.46 20.78 1.93
C GLU A 325 -10.95 19.41 2.42
N MET A 326 -11.14 18.46 1.50
CA MET A 326 -11.72 17.12 1.77
C MET A 326 -10.64 16.05 2.01
N VAL A 327 -9.67 16.40 2.86
CA VAL A 327 -8.66 15.50 3.42
C VAL A 327 -8.56 15.73 4.92
N THR A 328 -8.08 14.73 5.66
CA THR A 328 -7.83 14.88 7.10
C THR A 328 -6.71 15.89 7.36
N ASP A 329 -6.67 16.49 8.56
CA ASP A 329 -5.63 17.47 8.92
C ASP A 329 -4.21 16.91 8.77
N ARG A 330 -4.01 15.63 9.13
CA ARG A 330 -2.73 14.92 8.97
C ARG A 330 -2.31 14.78 7.51
N GLU A 331 -3.25 14.42 6.63
CA GLU A 331 -2.99 14.31 5.20
C GLU A 331 -2.70 15.68 4.58
N ARG A 332 -3.42 16.72 5.00
CA ARG A 332 -3.18 18.11 4.58
C ARG A 332 -1.76 18.57 4.92
N ASP A 333 -1.34 18.36 6.16
CA ASP A 333 0.00 18.73 6.62
C ASP A 333 1.09 17.93 5.90
N TYR A 334 0.82 16.66 5.59
CA TYR A 334 1.72 15.85 4.77
C TYR A 334 1.85 16.44 3.35
N MET A 335 0.72 16.71 2.69
CA MET A 335 0.69 17.30 1.35
C MET A 335 1.41 18.66 1.28
N TYR A 336 1.24 19.51 2.29
CA TYR A 336 1.95 20.78 2.35
C TYR A 336 3.46 20.60 2.49
N ARG A 337 3.93 19.69 3.34
CA ARG A 337 5.37 19.43 3.51
C ARG A 337 6.00 18.86 2.24
N THR A 338 5.29 17.98 1.54
CA THR A 338 5.80 17.31 0.35
C THR A 338 5.76 18.18 -0.89
N TYR A 339 4.65 18.89 -1.14
CA TYR A 339 4.38 19.55 -2.43
C TYR A 339 4.39 21.09 -2.39
N ALA A 340 4.37 21.69 -1.19
CA ALA A 340 4.31 23.13 -0.97
C ALA A 340 5.33 23.60 0.09
N ALA A 341 6.61 23.30 -0.19
CA ALA A 341 7.74 23.67 0.65
C ALA A 341 7.88 25.21 0.80
N ASP A 342 7.65 25.97 -0.28
CA ASP A 342 7.51 27.43 -0.19
C ASP A 342 6.07 27.77 0.25
N PRO A 343 5.86 28.51 1.35
CA PRO A 343 4.53 28.93 1.78
C PRO A 343 3.72 29.68 0.72
N ARG A 344 4.38 30.37 -0.23
CA ARG A 344 3.71 31.04 -1.35
C ARG A 344 3.07 30.06 -2.33
N MET A 345 3.42 28.78 -2.31
CA MET A 345 2.75 27.75 -3.11
C MET A 345 1.35 27.42 -2.57
N ARG A 346 1.03 27.86 -1.34
CA ARG A 346 -0.27 27.65 -0.70
C ARG A 346 -1.19 28.83 -0.99
N VAL A 347 -2.48 28.55 -1.11
CA VAL A 347 -3.56 29.54 -1.21
C VAL A 347 -4.83 28.89 -0.67
N ASN A 348 -5.61 29.63 0.12
CA ASN A 348 -6.77 29.08 0.85
C ASN A 348 -6.38 27.77 1.56
N VAL A 349 -7.14 26.69 1.30
CA VAL A 349 -6.84 25.33 1.78
C VAL A 349 -6.37 24.45 0.61
N GLY A 350 -5.26 24.82 -0.03
CA GLY A 350 -4.70 24.05 -1.15
C GLY A 350 -3.34 24.50 -1.68
N ILE A 351 -2.92 23.91 -2.80
CA ILE A 351 -1.59 24.11 -3.43
C ILE A 351 -1.73 24.61 -4.87
N ARG A 352 -1.37 25.86 -5.14
CA ARG A 352 -1.50 26.52 -6.46
C ARG A 352 -0.35 26.23 -7.41
N ARG A 353 -0.17 24.96 -7.76
CA ARG A 353 0.89 24.49 -8.67
C ARG A 353 0.35 23.62 -9.81
N ARG A 354 1.08 23.56 -10.92
CA ARG A 354 0.81 22.67 -12.07
C ARG A 354 1.34 21.26 -11.85
N LEU A 355 0.90 20.31 -12.69
CA LEU A 355 1.28 18.90 -12.58
C LEU A 355 2.79 18.68 -12.69
N ALA A 356 3.45 19.21 -13.73
CA ALA A 356 4.88 18.98 -13.93
C ALA A 356 5.73 19.54 -12.77
N PRO A 357 5.50 20.77 -12.27
CA PRO A 357 6.16 21.29 -11.07
C PRO A 357 5.87 20.49 -9.78
N LEU A 358 4.65 19.97 -9.60
CA LEU A 358 4.33 19.08 -8.46
C LEU A 358 5.10 17.76 -8.52
N MET A 359 5.44 17.29 -9.72
CA MET A 359 6.19 16.06 -9.95
C MET A 359 7.71 16.29 -10.09
N ASP A 360 8.22 17.46 -9.71
CA ASP A 360 9.64 17.85 -9.83
C ASP A 360 10.18 17.76 -11.26
N ASN A 361 9.30 17.91 -12.26
CA ASN A 361 9.56 17.65 -13.67
C ASN A 361 10.09 16.23 -13.99
N ASP A 362 9.88 15.25 -13.09
CA ASP A 362 10.23 13.85 -13.37
C ASP A 362 9.25 13.25 -14.38
N SER A 363 9.74 13.08 -15.61
CA SER A 363 8.94 12.51 -16.70
C SER A 363 8.31 11.16 -16.36
N SER A 364 8.92 10.35 -15.48
CA SER A 364 8.39 9.04 -15.11
C SER A 364 7.19 9.19 -14.17
N LYS A 365 7.25 10.12 -13.20
CA LYS A 365 6.11 10.45 -12.33
C LYS A 365 4.95 11.06 -13.13
N ILE A 366 5.24 11.99 -14.06
CA ILE A 366 4.22 12.61 -14.93
C ILE A 366 3.51 11.56 -15.78
N LYS A 367 4.27 10.62 -16.38
CA LYS A 367 3.72 9.51 -17.16
C LYS A 367 2.89 8.55 -16.31
N LEU A 368 3.35 8.23 -15.11
CA LEU A 368 2.60 7.41 -14.15
C LEU A 368 1.27 8.07 -13.77
N MET A 369 1.27 9.35 -13.41
CA MET A 369 0.06 10.09 -13.06
C MET A 369 -0.94 10.14 -14.21
N ASN A 370 -0.48 10.42 -15.44
CA ASN A 370 -1.35 10.40 -16.61
C ASN A 370 -1.85 8.99 -16.97
N SER A 371 -1.07 7.95 -16.69
CA SER A 371 -1.53 6.56 -16.79
C SER A 371 -2.67 6.30 -15.81
N LEU A 372 -2.53 6.66 -14.53
CA LEU A 372 -3.59 6.51 -13.54
C LEU A 372 -4.84 7.31 -13.95
N LEU A 373 -4.70 8.56 -14.38
CA LEU A 373 -5.80 9.39 -14.90
C LEU A 373 -6.59 8.66 -16.01
N LEU A 374 -5.89 8.08 -16.98
CA LEU A 374 -6.50 7.50 -18.17
C LEU A 374 -7.01 6.06 -17.97
N SER A 375 -6.66 5.40 -16.85
CA SER A 375 -7.04 4.00 -16.57
C SER A 375 -7.92 3.78 -15.34
N MET A 376 -8.09 4.77 -14.47
CA MET A 376 -9.05 4.74 -13.36
C MET A 376 -10.51 4.77 -13.85
N PRO A 377 -11.48 4.30 -13.02
CA PRO A 377 -12.89 4.31 -13.40
C PRO A 377 -13.42 5.74 -13.55
N GLY A 378 -13.78 6.09 -14.77
CA GLY A 378 -14.37 7.39 -15.09
C GLY A 378 -13.84 8.00 -16.39
N THR A 379 -14.21 9.27 -16.56
CA THR A 379 -13.88 10.08 -17.72
C THR A 379 -12.75 11.03 -17.37
N PRO A 380 -11.58 10.91 -18.03
CA PRO A 380 -10.41 11.74 -17.73
C PRO A 380 -10.58 13.16 -18.24
N ILE A 381 -10.13 14.12 -17.44
CA ILE A 381 -10.02 15.54 -17.79
C ILE A 381 -8.54 15.93 -17.77
N ILE A 382 -8.05 16.43 -18.90
CA ILE A 382 -6.69 16.96 -19.09
C ILE A 382 -6.75 18.48 -19.03
N TYR A 383 -5.92 19.10 -18.20
CA TYR A 383 -5.79 20.56 -18.13
C TYR A 383 -4.81 21.08 -19.18
N TYR A 384 -5.17 22.16 -19.87
CA TYR A 384 -4.39 22.63 -21.03
C TYR A 384 -2.93 22.91 -20.68
N GLY A 385 -2.01 22.34 -21.45
CA GLY A 385 -0.57 22.49 -21.26
C GLY A 385 0.09 21.39 -20.43
N ASP A 386 -0.69 20.59 -19.68
CA ASP A 386 -0.11 19.47 -18.92
C ASP A 386 0.38 18.34 -19.86
N GLU A 387 -0.18 18.24 -21.08
CA GLU A 387 0.27 17.30 -22.11
C GLU A 387 1.66 17.61 -22.67
N ILE A 388 2.14 18.85 -22.52
CA ILE A 388 3.51 19.26 -22.83
C ILE A 388 4.35 19.47 -21.57
N GLY A 389 3.77 19.39 -20.37
CA GLY A 389 4.48 19.59 -19.11
C GLY A 389 4.75 21.07 -18.79
N MET A 390 3.77 21.95 -19.06
CA MET A 390 3.87 23.37 -18.67
C MET A 390 4.10 23.54 -17.17
N GLY A 391 4.90 24.55 -16.83
CA GLY A 391 5.15 24.98 -15.46
C GLY A 391 4.12 25.97 -14.93
N ASP A 392 4.37 26.46 -13.73
CA ASP A 392 3.57 27.49 -13.07
C ASP A 392 4.40 28.73 -12.74
N ASN A 393 3.72 29.84 -12.41
CA ASN A 393 4.34 31.04 -11.87
C ASN A 393 3.63 31.46 -10.58
N ILE A 394 4.12 30.94 -9.45
CA ILE A 394 3.55 31.16 -8.10
C ILE A 394 3.58 32.63 -7.63
N TYR A 395 4.24 33.53 -8.38
CA TYR A 395 4.30 34.96 -8.08
C TYR A 395 3.14 35.74 -8.70
N LEU A 396 2.36 35.13 -9.61
CA LEU A 396 1.13 35.69 -10.13
C LEU A 396 0.02 35.42 -9.11
N GLY A 397 -0.42 36.49 -8.42
CA GLY A 397 -1.35 36.42 -7.29
C GLY A 397 -2.63 35.61 -7.54
N ASP A 398 -3.28 35.18 -6.47
CA ASP A 398 -4.36 34.19 -6.47
C ASP A 398 -3.93 32.88 -7.18
N ARG A 399 -4.76 32.34 -8.09
CA ARG A 399 -4.55 31.09 -8.85
C ARG A 399 -4.00 31.34 -10.26
N ASN A 400 -3.68 32.60 -10.60
CA ASN A 400 -3.20 32.98 -11.95
C ASN A 400 -1.91 32.27 -12.37
N GLY A 401 -1.11 31.82 -11.40
CA GLY A 401 0.14 31.08 -11.67
C GLY A 401 -0.02 29.83 -12.52
N VAL A 402 -1.20 29.20 -12.56
CA VAL A 402 -1.46 28.01 -13.39
C VAL A 402 -2.26 28.34 -14.67
N ARG A 403 -2.60 29.60 -14.90
CA ARG A 403 -3.48 30.10 -15.99
C ARG A 403 -2.73 30.92 -17.06
N THR A 404 -1.42 30.74 -17.15
CA THR A 404 -0.55 31.43 -18.11
C THR A 404 -0.83 31.01 -19.57
N PRO A 405 -0.44 31.81 -20.57
CA PRO A 405 -0.68 31.49 -21.98
C PRO A 405 -0.12 30.12 -22.39
N MET A 406 -0.85 29.40 -23.26
CA MET A 406 -0.40 28.13 -23.85
C MET A 406 0.90 28.31 -24.64
N GLN A 407 1.83 27.35 -24.53
CA GLN A 407 3.17 27.44 -25.14
C GLN A 407 3.25 26.71 -26.48
N TRP A 408 2.97 27.42 -27.57
CA TRP A 408 2.90 26.85 -28.92
C TRP A 408 4.26 26.68 -29.61
N SER A 409 5.12 27.68 -29.54
CA SER A 409 6.43 27.70 -30.20
C SER A 409 7.48 28.43 -29.35
N PRO A 410 8.79 28.33 -29.66
CA PRO A 410 9.82 29.11 -28.97
C PRO A 410 9.82 30.59 -29.40
N ASP A 411 8.89 31.03 -30.26
CA ASP A 411 8.82 32.41 -30.72
C ASP A 411 8.31 33.35 -29.62
N ARG A 412 8.31 34.65 -29.94
CA ARG A 412 7.72 35.72 -29.11
C ARG A 412 6.38 35.31 -28.51
N ASN A 413 6.24 35.54 -27.20
CA ASN A 413 5.06 35.21 -26.40
C ASN A 413 4.67 33.72 -26.51
N ALA A 414 5.64 32.82 -26.65
CA ALA A 414 5.41 31.38 -26.83
C ALA A 414 4.58 31.02 -28.08
N GLY A 415 4.53 31.88 -29.10
CA GLY A 415 3.65 31.71 -30.27
C GLY A 415 2.14 31.85 -29.97
N PHE A 416 1.77 32.29 -28.76
CA PHE A 416 0.38 32.55 -28.36
C PHE A 416 -0.18 33.83 -29.00
N SER A 417 0.61 34.91 -29.02
CA SER A 417 0.22 36.23 -29.53
C SER A 417 1.41 36.97 -30.15
N LYS A 418 1.13 37.88 -31.09
CA LYS A 418 2.14 38.82 -31.64
C LYS A 418 2.14 40.19 -30.96
N ALA A 419 1.27 40.40 -29.96
CA ALA A 419 1.17 41.65 -29.20
C ALA A 419 2.49 42.02 -28.50
N ASP A 420 2.60 43.27 -28.06
CA ASP A 420 3.61 43.68 -27.08
C ASP A 420 3.53 42.73 -25.85
N PRO A 421 4.64 42.09 -25.41
CA PRO A 421 4.62 41.22 -24.24
C PRO A 421 3.99 41.87 -23.00
N GLN A 422 4.10 43.20 -22.85
CA GLN A 422 3.52 43.95 -21.72
C GLN A 422 2.00 44.08 -21.80
N ARG A 423 1.39 43.81 -22.97
CA ARG A 423 -0.05 43.84 -23.20
C ARG A 423 -0.72 42.48 -23.01
N LEU A 424 0.06 41.41 -22.81
CA LEU A 424 -0.52 40.10 -22.54
C LEU A 424 -1.31 40.14 -21.23
N TYR A 425 -2.44 39.42 -21.21
CA TYR A 425 -3.26 39.31 -20.00
C TYR A 425 -2.47 38.71 -18.82
N LEU A 426 -1.56 37.78 -19.11
CA LEU A 426 -0.55 37.25 -18.21
C LEU A 426 0.73 36.92 -19.00
N PRO A 427 1.92 37.01 -18.38
CA PRO A 427 3.15 36.63 -19.03
C PRO A 427 3.20 35.10 -19.26
N PRO A 428 3.81 34.62 -20.37
CA PRO A 428 4.16 33.22 -20.51
C PRO A 428 5.24 32.83 -19.49
N ILE A 429 5.42 31.53 -19.25
CA ILE A 429 6.49 31.05 -18.38
C ILE A 429 7.83 31.26 -19.08
N MET A 430 8.81 31.79 -18.35
CA MET A 430 10.12 32.18 -18.88
C MET A 430 11.29 31.68 -18.02
N ASP A 431 11.03 30.84 -17.02
CA ASP A 431 12.10 30.26 -16.21
C ASP A 431 12.90 29.23 -17.03
N PRO A 432 14.14 28.90 -16.62
CA PRO A 432 15.00 28.00 -17.39
C PRO A 432 14.51 26.56 -17.53
N ILE A 433 13.57 26.10 -16.70
CA ILE A 433 13.10 24.71 -16.68
C ILE A 433 11.81 24.57 -17.49
N TYR A 434 10.82 25.45 -17.25
CA TYR A 434 9.50 25.35 -17.87
C TYR A 434 9.21 26.42 -18.92
N GLY A 435 10.16 27.32 -19.16
CA GLY A 435 10.01 28.41 -20.12
C GLY A 435 9.70 27.92 -21.53
N TYR A 436 8.93 28.72 -22.28
CA TYR A 436 8.46 28.33 -23.61
C TYR A 436 9.56 28.04 -24.64
N GLU A 437 10.78 28.53 -24.42
CA GLU A 437 11.95 28.17 -25.24
C GLU A 437 12.31 26.69 -25.12
N ALA A 438 12.08 26.07 -23.95
CA ALA A 438 12.31 24.66 -23.69
C ALA A 438 11.04 23.80 -23.81
N VAL A 439 9.90 24.31 -23.34
CA VAL A 439 8.62 23.59 -23.32
C VAL A 439 7.63 24.23 -24.28
N ASN A 440 7.47 23.67 -25.49
CA ASN A 440 6.45 24.12 -26.43
C ASN A 440 5.96 23.01 -27.36
N VAL A 441 4.77 23.21 -27.92
CA VAL A 441 4.12 22.25 -28.84
C VAL A 441 4.97 21.97 -30.07
N GLU A 442 5.53 23.00 -30.73
CA GLU A 442 6.31 22.83 -31.96
C GLU A 442 7.52 21.91 -31.77
N ALA A 443 8.30 22.13 -30.70
CA ALA A 443 9.46 21.32 -30.37
C ALA A 443 9.04 19.87 -30.05
N GLN A 444 8.00 19.69 -29.23
CA GLN A 444 7.54 18.36 -28.84
C GLN A 444 6.84 17.59 -29.97
N GLN A 445 6.21 18.27 -30.93
CA GLN A 445 5.67 17.61 -32.12
C GLN A 445 6.79 16.98 -32.97
N ARG A 446 7.94 17.65 -33.08
CA ARG A 446 9.09 17.16 -33.85
C ARG A 446 9.82 16.00 -33.16
N GLU A 447 9.82 15.95 -31.83
CA GLU A 447 10.49 14.91 -31.03
C GLU A 447 9.57 13.70 -30.79
N PRO A 448 9.82 12.52 -31.40
CA PRO A 448 8.92 11.35 -31.27
C PRO A 448 8.77 10.83 -29.82
N ALA A 449 9.80 11.01 -28.99
CA ALA A 449 9.81 10.57 -27.59
C ALA A 449 9.27 11.63 -26.61
N SER A 450 8.77 12.77 -27.11
CA SER A 450 8.24 13.86 -26.28
C SER A 450 7.04 13.43 -25.43
N LEU A 451 6.76 14.22 -24.39
CA LEU A 451 5.58 14.00 -23.54
C LEU A 451 4.29 14.13 -24.37
N LEU A 452 4.20 15.13 -25.25
CA LEU A 452 3.06 15.32 -26.14
C LEU A 452 2.77 14.09 -27.02
N ASN A 453 3.79 13.59 -27.73
CA ASN A 453 3.61 12.43 -28.61
C ASN A 453 3.35 11.16 -27.80
N TRP A 454 3.87 11.07 -26.58
CA TRP A 454 3.54 9.99 -25.65
C TRP A 454 2.09 10.06 -25.16
N MET A 455 1.57 11.24 -24.82
CA MET A 455 0.18 11.47 -24.44
C MET A 455 -0.78 11.09 -25.57
N LYS A 456 -0.49 11.50 -26.82
CA LYS A 456 -1.26 11.10 -28.01
C LYS A 456 -1.40 9.59 -28.14
N ARG A 457 -0.27 8.86 -28.00
CA ARG A 457 -0.26 7.39 -28.04
C ARG A 457 -1.09 6.80 -26.91
N LEU A 458 -0.94 7.32 -25.69
CA LEU A 458 -1.66 6.79 -24.53
C LEU A 458 -3.18 7.02 -24.63
N ILE A 459 -3.61 8.20 -25.08
CA ILE A 459 -5.02 8.53 -25.35
C ILE A 459 -5.57 7.62 -26.45
N ALA A 460 -4.82 7.40 -27.53
CA ALA A 460 -5.22 6.48 -28.60
C ALA A 460 -5.40 5.03 -28.09
N VAL A 461 -4.51 4.57 -27.21
CA VAL A 461 -4.65 3.26 -26.55
C VAL A 461 -5.87 3.21 -25.64
N ARG A 462 -6.13 4.24 -24.82
CA ARG A 462 -7.35 4.30 -24.01
C ARG A 462 -8.60 4.17 -24.88
N ARG A 463 -8.67 4.92 -25.98
CA ARG A 463 -9.80 4.91 -26.92
C ARG A 463 -10.01 3.58 -27.63
N SER A 464 -9.02 2.69 -27.62
CA SER A 464 -9.12 1.35 -28.23
C SER A 464 -9.87 0.34 -27.35
N SER A 465 -10.19 0.67 -26.10
CA SER A 465 -10.88 -0.21 -25.15
C SER A 465 -11.95 0.54 -24.37
N GLN A 466 -13.17 0.01 -24.36
CA GLN A 466 -14.27 0.60 -23.58
C GLN A 466 -14.16 0.25 -22.10
N ALA A 467 -13.35 -0.75 -21.74
CA ALA A 467 -13.12 -1.15 -20.35
C ALA A 467 -12.59 -0.01 -19.46
N PHE A 468 -11.82 0.94 -20.01
CA PHE A 468 -11.34 2.09 -19.23
C PHE A 468 -12.46 3.07 -18.83
N GLY A 469 -13.39 3.35 -19.74
CA GLY A 469 -14.51 4.26 -19.48
C GLY A 469 -15.62 3.58 -18.69
N ARG A 470 -16.04 2.38 -19.14
CA ARG A 470 -17.29 1.74 -18.70
C ARG A 470 -17.09 0.48 -17.85
N GLY A 471 -15.85 -0.01 -17.74
CA GLY A 471 -15.58 -1.28 -17.08
C GLY A 471 -15.64 -1.19 -15.56
N GLN A 472 -16.10 -2.28 -14.94
CA GLN A 472 -16.02 -2.48 -13.50
C GLN A 472 -14.55 -2.53 -13.08
N LEU A 473 -14.26 -1.99 -11.90
CA LEU A 473 -12.92 -1.99 -11.30
C LEU A 473 -12.83 -3.13 -10.28
N GLU A 474 -11.79 -3.95 -10.39
CA GLU A 474 -11.42 -4.91 -9.35
C GLU A 474 -9.97 -4.68 -8.92
N MET A 475 -9.76 -4.37 -7.65
CA MET A 475 -8.44 -4.20 -7.09
C MET A 475 -7.75 -5.55 -6.90
N LEU A 476 -6.51 -5.66 -7.39
CA LEU A 476 -5.60 -6.73 -7.03
C LEU A 476 -4.73 -6.26 -5.87
N LEU A 477 -4.61 -7.09 -4.83
CA LEU A 477 -3.86 -6.75 -3.61
C LEU A 477 -2.58 -7.60 -3.48
N PRO A 478 -1.58 -7.46 -4.38
CA PRO A 478 -0.34 -8.21 -4.26
C PRO A 478 0.43 -7.85 -2.98
N GLY A 479 1.28 -8.75 -2.49
CA GLY A 479 2.05 -8.52 -1.26
C GLY A 479 2.96 -7.29 -1.30
N ASN A 480 3.44 -6.88 -2.49
CA ASN A 480 4.21 -5.65 -2.64
C ASN A 480 3.31 -4.41 -2.66
N ARG A 481 3.31 -3.64 -1.57
CA ARG A 481 2.51 -2.41 -1.40
C ARG A 481 2.90 -1.27 -2.32
N LYS A 482 4.13 -1.27 -2.85
CA LYS A 482 4.62 -0.28 -3.83
C LYS A 482 3.96 -0.46 -5.21
N ILE A 483 3.27 -1.58 -5.43
CA ILE A 483 2.59 -1.88 -6.69
C ILE A 483 1.07 -1.78 -6.54
N LEU A 484 0.49 -0.86 -7.29
CA LEU A 484 -0.94 -0.77 -7.52
C LEU A 484 -1.30 -1.62 -8.74
N ALA A 485 -2.18 -2.61 -8.57
CA ALA A 485 -2.64 -3.46 -9.66
C ALA A 485 -4.16 -3.60 -9.61
N TYR A 486 -4.83 -3.57 -10.77
CA TYR A 486 -6.28 -3.69 -10.86
C TYR A 486 -6.71 -4.17 -12.24
N ILE A 487 -7.90 -4.76 -12.29
CA ILE A 487 -8.57 -5.20 -13.52
C ILE A 487 -9.70 -4.21 -13.85
N ARG A 488 -9.85 -3.92 -15.14
CA ARG A 488 -11.02 -3.27 -15.73
C ARG A 488 -11.75 -4.27 -16.63
N GLU A 489 -12.99 -4.61 -16.29
CA GLU A 489 -13.80 -5.56 -17.06
C GLU A 489 -15.04 -4.90 -17.65
N TYR A 490 -15.23 -5.04 -18.97
CA TYR A 490 -16.43 -4.61 -19.65
C TYR A 490 -16.82 -5.60 -20.74
N GLY A 491 -17.92 -6.34 -20.53
CA GLY A 491 -18.34 -7.40 -21.45
C GLY A 491 -17.26 -8.49 -21.57
N SER A 492 -16.65 -8.61 -22.75
CA SER A 492 -15.54 -9.55 -23.00
C SER A 492 -14.15 -8.89 -22.93
N GLU A 493 -14.07 -7.57 -22.75
CA GLU A 493 -12.80 -6.86 -22.66
C GLU A 493 -12.29 -6.87 -21.22
N ILE A 494 -11.08 -7.37 -21.03
CA ILE A 494 -10.40 -7.45 -19.73
C ILE A 494 -9.06 -6.76 -19.86
N VAL A 495 -8.87 -5.69 -19.09
CA VAL A 495 -7.62 -4.92 -19.03
C VAL A 495 -7.01 -5.05 -17.64
N LEU A 496 -5.78 -5.54 -17.57
CA LEU A 496 -4.96 -5.54 -16.36
C LEU A 496 -4.04 -4.32 -16.36
N CYS A 497 -4.20 -3.45 -15.37
CA CYS A 497 -3.33 -2.31 -15.12
C CYS A 497 -2.41 -2.62 -13.94
N VAL A 498 -1.11 -2.38 -14.10
CA VAL A 498 -0.10 -2.59 -13.06
C VAL A 498 0.83 -1.39 -13.03
N ALA A 499 0.96 -0.73 -11.89
CA ALA A 499 1.68 0.52 -11.73
C ALA A 499 2.62 0.44 -10.52
N ASN A 500 3.89 0.79 -10.73
CA ASN A 500 4.88 0.94 -9.68
C ASN A 500 4.86 2.38 -9.15
N LEU A 501 4.58 2.55 -7.88
CA LEU A 501 4.55 3.85 -7.20
C LEU A 501 5.93 4.23 -6.64
N SER A 502 6.91 3.33 -6.66
CA SER A 502 8.25 3.54 -6.09
C SER A 502 9.22 4.19 -7.08
N ARG A 503 10.17 4.95 -6.53
CA ARG A 503 11.35 5.49 -7.22
C ARG A 503 12.37 4.44 -7.66
N SER A 504 12.15 3.17 -7.29
CA SER A 504 13.04 2.04 -7.59
C SER A 504 12.31 0.93 -8.35
N ALA A 505 13.06 0.02 -8.99
CA ALA A 505 12.46 -1.14 -9.63
C ALA A 505 11.82 -2.08 -8.60
N GLN A 506 10.64 -2.62 -8.92
CA GLN A 506 9.84 -3.44 -8.02
C GLN A 506 9.40 -4.74 -8.70
N PRO A 507 9.60 -5.91 -8.08
CA PRO A 507 8.96 -7.16 -8.49
C PRO A 507 7.55 -7.27 -7.88
N VAL A 508 6.68 -8.01 -8.55
CA VAL A 508 5.34 -8.32 -8.04
C VAL A 508 4.87 -9.68 -8.54
N GLU A 509 4.24 -10.43 -7.65
CA GLU A 509 3.49 -11.63 -7.99
C GLU A 509 2.00 -11.29 -7.94
N LEU A 510 1.30 -11.47 -9.06
CA LEU A 510 -0.13 -11.21 -9.19
C LEU A 510 -0.93 -12.51 -9.19
N ASP A 511 -2.00 -12.56 -8.40
CA ASP A 511 -2.95 -13.67 -8.46
C ASP A 511 -3.92 -13.46 -9.64
N LEU A 512 -3.63 -14.08 -10.77
CA LEU A 512 -4.43 -14.00 -12.00
C LEU A 512 -5.13 -15.33 -12.33
N ARG A 513 -5.26 -16.25 -11.36
CA ARG A 513 -5.76 -17.62 -11.62
C ARG A 513 -7.14 -17.65 -12.29
N ARG A 514 -7.99 -16.65 -12.05
CA ARG A 514 -9.30 -16.48 -12.73
C ARG A 514 -9.18 -16.40 -14.26
N PHE A 515 -8.04 -15.91 -14.76
CA PHE A 515 -7.77 -15.67 -16.17
C PHE A 515 -6.82 -16.71 -16.79
N LYS A 516 -6.71 -17.88 -16.16
CA LYS A 516 -5.88 -18.99 -16.65
C LYS A 516 -6.14 -19.27 -18.14
N GLY A 517 -5.06 -19.42 -18.89
CA GLY A 517 -5.09 -19.65 -20.33
C GLY A 517 -5.21 -18.40 -21.18
N LEU A 518 -5.51 -17.23 -20.60
CA LEU A 518 -5.39 -15.94 -21.30
C LEU A 518 -3.93 -15.49 -21.36
N VAL A 519 -3.59 -14.78 -22.43
CA VAL A 519 -2.29 -14.18 -22.68
C VAL A 519 -2.40 -12.67 -22.43
N PRO A 520 -1.61 -12.11 -21.49
CA PRO A 520 -1.49 -10.67 -21.34
C PRO A 520 -0.76 -10.08 -22.56
N VAL A 521 -1.40 -9.16 -23.26
CA VAL A 521 -0.80 -8.44 -24.39
C VAL A 521 -0.65 -6.97 -24.00
N GLU A 522 0.58 -6.50 -23.90
CA GLU A 522 0.90 -5.11 -23.52
C GLU A 522 0.33 -4.15 -24.58
N MET A 523 -0.44 -3.15 -24.17
CA MET A 523 -1.32 -2.38 -25.07
C MET A 523 -0.61 -1.29 -25.88
N LEU A 524 0.55 -0.78 -25.44
CA LEU A 524 1.30 0.26 -26.16
C LEU A 524 2.11 -0.33 -27.33
N GLY A 525 2.83 -1.42 -27.07
CA GLY A 525 3.73 -2.12 -28.00
C GLY A 525 3.15 -3.42 -28.56
N GLN A 526 1.94 -3.82 -28.16
CA GLN A 526 1.25 -5.05 -28.61
C GLN A 526 2.08 -6.33 -28.41
N THR A 527 2.93 -6.34 -27.39
CA THR A 527 3.81 -7.47 -27.10
C THR A 527 3.08 -8.49 -26.22
N ALA A 528 2.98 -9.72 -26.70
CA ALA A 528 2.46 -10.83 -25.91
C ALA A 528 3.45 -11.20 -24.80
N PHE A 529 2.94 -11.44 -23.61
CA PHE A 529 3.67 -11.98 -22.47
C PHE A 529 3.35 -13.49 -22.31
N PRO A 530 4.05 -14.22 -21.42
CA PRO A 530 3.71 -15.61 -21.13
C PRO A 530 2.23 -15.81 -20.76
N PRO A 531 1.60 -16.95 -21.11
CA PRO A 531 0.22 -17.23 -20.75
C PRO A 531 0.04 -17.35 -19.23
N ILE A 532 -1.11 -16.89 -18.74
CA ILE A 532 -1.49 -17.00 -17.33
C ILE A 532 -1.72 -18.47 -16.99
N ASN A 533 -1.10 -18.93 -15.91
CA ASN A 533 -1.20 -20.30 -15.40
C ASN A 533 -1.68 -20.32 -13.94
N ASP A 534 -1.59 -21.47 -13.27
CA ASP A 534 -2.04 -21.63 -11.88
C ASP A 534 -1.09 -20.98 -10.84
N ALA A 535 0.14 -20.64 -11.24
CA ALA A 535 1.12 -19.97 -10.38
C ALA A 535 0.93 -18.45 -10.39
N PRO A 536 1.37 -17.73 -9.33
CA PRO A 536 1.38 -16.28 -9.33
C PRO A 536 2.15 -15.72 -10.53
N TYR A 537 1.58 -14.70 -11.15
CA TYR A 537 2.11 -14.09 -12.35
C TYR A 537 3.17 -13.04 -11.98
N LEU A 538 4.45 -13.38 -12.20
CA LEU A 538 5.57 -12.51 -11.87
C LEU A 538 5.73 -11.39 -12.91
N LEU A 539 5.79 -10.15 -12.45
CA LEU A 539 6.16 -8.97 -13.23
C LEU A 539 7.28 -8.21 -12.53
N THR A 540 8.10 -7.51 -13.32
CA THR A 540 9.06 -6.53 -12.82
C THR A 540 8.81 -5.20 -13.51
N LEU A 541 8.73 -4.14 -12.72
CA LEU A 541 8.48 -2.79 -13.20
C LEU A 541 9.67 -1.91 -12.82
N HIS A 542 10.14 -1.08 -13.75
CA HIS A 542 11.13 -0.05 -13.44
C HIS A 542 10.52 1.07 -12.57
N ARG A 543 11.34 2.03 -12.11
CA ARG A 543 10.86 3.17 -11.31
C ARG A 543 9.69 3.88 -11.96
N TYR A 544 8.61 4.14 -11.20
CA TYR A 544 7.38 4.78 -11.70
C TYR A 544 6.82 4.19 -13.01
N GLY A 545 7.18 2.94 -13.33
CA GLY A 545 6.74 2.26 -14.54
C GLY A 545 5.34 1.71 -14.40
N PHE A 546 4.64 1.54 -15.52
CA PHE A 546 3.35 0.89 -15.55
C PHE A 546 3.21 -0.01 -16.78
N TYR A 547 2.28 -0.95 -16.70
CA TYR A 547 1.82 -1.74 -17.83
C TYR A 547 0.30 -1.72 -17.90
N TRP A 548 -0.22 -1.64 -19.11
CA TRP A 548 -1.60 -1.99 -19.42
C TRP A 548 -1.58 -3.23 -20.30
N PHE A 549 -2.21 -4.30 -19.85
CA PHE A 549 -2.33 -5.54 -20.59
C PHE A 549 -3.78 -5.78 -20.96
N ARG A 550 -4.04 -6.10 -22.22
CA ARG A 550 -5.30 -6.73 -22.61
C ARG A 550 -5.15 -8.24 -22.46
N LEU A 551 -6.01 -8.86 -21.65
CA LEU A 551 -6.01 -10.31 -21.49
C LEU A 551 -6.80 -10.94 -22.63
N SER A 552 -6.18 -11.77 -23.46
CA SER A 552 -6.79 -12.31 -24.68
C SER A 552 -6.35 -13.73 -24.99
N GLN A 553 -7.09 -14.46 -25.85
CA GLN A 553 -6.73 -15.81 -26.31
C GLN A 553 -5.67 -15.81 -27.43
N THR A 554 -4.77 -14.84 -27.45
CA THR A 554 -3.71 -14.72 -28.48
C THR A 554 -2.67 -15.83 -28.32
N ALA A 555 -1.97 -16.19 -29.39
CA ALA A 555 -0.86 -17.14 -29.30
C ALA A 555 0.25 -16.62 -28.36
N PRO A 556 0.85 -17.49 -27.51
CA PRO A 556 1.95 -17.10 -26.65
C PRO A 556 3.19 -16.73 -27.48
N PRO A 557 4.17 -16.04 -26.88
CA PRO A 557 5.39 -15.64 -27.59
C PRO A 557 6.12 -16.85 -28.18
N ALA A 558 6.69 -16.72 -29.38
CA ALA A 558 7.37 -17.83 -30.05
C ALA A 558 8.60 -18.37 -29.28
N TRP A 559 9.22 -17.54 -28.44
CA TRP A 559 10.32 -17.92 -27.54
C TRP A 559 9.83 -18.54 -26.22
N HIS A 560 8.53 -18.44 -25.92
CA HIS A 560 7.95 -19.09 -24.75
C HIS A 560 7.87 -20.59 -25.04
N GLU A 561 8.91 -21.30 -24.65
CA GLU A 561 8.82 -22.73 -24.47
C GLU A 561 8.02 -22.95 -23.17
N ASP A 562 6.89 -23.67 -23.24
CA ASP A 562 6.24 -24.24 -22.05
C ASP A 562 7.10 -25.39 -21.49
N LYS A 563 8.43 -25.15 -21.42
CA LYS A 563 9.34 -25.87 -20.55
C LYS A 563 9.06 -25.33 -19.16
N ARG A 564 7.99 -25.87 -18.57
CA ARG A 564 7.96 -26.08 -17.13
C ARG A 564 9.36 -26.61 -16.77
N PRO A 565 10.05 -26.08 -15.75
CA PRO A 565 11.25 -26.74 -15.26
C PRO A 565 10.79 -28.10 -14.76
N GLY A 566 10.84 -29.09 -15.65
CA GLY A 566 10.82 -30.47 -15.27
C GLY A 566 12.11 -30.66 -14.53
N LEU A 567 12.06 -30.61 -13.20
CA LEU A 567 12.83 -31.59 -12.45
C LEU A 567 12.54 -32.91 -13.17
N GLU A 568 13.55 -33.50 -13.82
CA GLU A 568 13.44 -34.89 -14.28
C GLU A 568 13.26 -35.73 -13.02
N LEU A 569 12.02 -35.84 -12.57
CA LEU A 569 11.68 -36.61 -11.38
C LEU A 569 11.93 -38.07 -11.74
N PRO A 570 12.79 -38.77 -10.99
CA PRO A 570 13.03 -40.19 -11.20
C PRO A 570 11.72 -40.97 -11.05
N VAL A 571 11.58 -42.09 -11.78
CA VAL A 571 10.36 -42.91 -11.78
C VAL A 571 10.55 -44.13 -10.88
N LEU A 572 9.71 -44.25 -9.84
CA LEU A 572 9.63 -45.43 -8.98
C LEU A 572 8.46 -46.32 -9.41
N VAL A 573 8.73 -47.59 -9.69
CA VAL A 573 7.72 -48.56 -10.12
C VAL A 573 7.23 -49.34 -8.91
N LEU A 574 6.03 -49.02 -8.45
CA LEU A 574 5.39 -49.62 -7.28
C LEU A 574 4.49 -50.79 -7.71
N PHE A 575 4.43 -51.84 -6.88
CA PHE A 575 3.62 -53.04 -7.15
C PHE A 575 2.48 -53.24 -6.13
N GLN A 576 2.52 -52.53 -5.01
CA GLN A 576 1.52 -52.60 -3.92
C GLN A 576 1.43 -51.26 -3.15
N SER A 577 1.33 -50.12 -3.86
CA SER A 577 1.30 -48.76 -3.26
C SER A 577 2.45 -48.56 -2.25
N TRP A 578 2.19 -47.94 -1.09
CA TRP A 578 3.15 -47.74 0.01
C TRP A 578 3.86 -49.00 0.48
N ASN A 579 3.18 -50.16 0.51
CA ASN A 579 3.81 -51.42 0.96
C ASN A 579 5.00 -51.81 0.07
N SER A 580 5.07 -51.31 -1.17
CA SER A 580 6.21 -51.57 -2.07
C SER A 580 7.55 -51.06 -1.51
N PHE A 581 7.54 -50.13 -0.56
CA PHE A 581 8.75 -49.58 0.07
C PHE A 581 9.18 -50.31 1.34
N PHE A 582 8.39 -51.25 1.85
CA PHE A 582 8.61 -51.86 3.16
C PHE A 582 8.61 -53.39 3.05
N PRO A 583 9.78 -54.05 3.05
CA PRO A 583 9.91 -55.49 2.85
C PRO A 583 9.06 -56.35 3.80
N ASP A 584 8.81 -55.88 5.02
CA ASP A 584 8.02 -56.60 6.01
C ASP A 584 6.51 -56.60 5.72
N LEU A 585 6.04 -55.68 4.88
CA LEU A 585 4.62 -55.52 4.50
C LEU A 585 4.25 -56.24 3.20
N VAL A 586 5.19 -56.98 2.59
CA VAL A 586 4.99 -57.67 1.30
C VAL A 586 5.25 -59.17 1.39
N GLU A 587 4.68 -59.94 0.44
CA GLU A 587 4.89 -61.39 0.35
C GLU A 587 6.38 -61.74 0.18
N PRO A 588 6.86 -62.89 0.72
CA PRO A 588 8.28 -63.27 0.70
C PRO A 588 8.97 -63.18 -0.66
N ARG A 589 8.24 -63.48 -1.75
CA ARG A 589 8.76 -63.45 -3.13
C ARG A 589 9.06 -62.05 -3.67
N ARG A 590 8.56 -61.00 -3.01
CA ARG A 590 8.72 -59.59 -3.41
C ARG A 590 9.59 -58.76 -2.46
N ARG A 591 10.14 -59.38 -1.41
CA ARG A 591 10.95 -58.69 -0.40
C ARG A 591 12.20 -58.03 -0.99
N GLU A 592 12.92 -58.74 -1.86
CA GLU A 592 14.11 -58.20 -2.54
C GLU A 592 13.77 -56.96 -3.38
N MET A 593 12.69 -57.03 -4.17
CA MET A 593 12.22 -55.88 -4.96
C MET A 593 11.72 -54.72 -4.08
N ALA A 594 11.17 -54.99 -2.88
CA ALA A 594 10.81 -53.96 -1.92
C ALA A 594 12.03 -53.31 -1.27
N SER A 595 13.07 -54.10 -0.96
CA SER A 595 14.35 -53.61 -0.44
C SER A 595 15.03 -52.68 -1.45
N ASP A 596 15.09 -53.07 -2.73
CA ASP A 596 15.65 -52.22 -3.79
C ASP A 596 14.90 -50.88 -3.93
N LEU A 597 13.56 -50.88 -3.79
CA LEU A 597 12.76 -49.65 -3.83
C LEU A 597 12.97 -48.80 -2.57
N HIS A 598 13.10 -49.42 -1.41
CA HIS A 598 13.41 -48.75 -0.15
C HIS A 598 14.77 -48.06 -0.22
N GLU A 599 15.81 -48.78 -0.64
CA GLU A 599 17.17 -48.26 -0.82
C GLU A 599 17.17 -47.10 -1.82
N ARG A 600 16.48 -47.21 -2.96
CA ARG A 600 16.36 -46.08 -3.89
C ARG A 600 15.71 -44.85 -3.26
N LEU A 601 14.64 -45.03 -2.49
CA LEU A 601 13.96 -43.92 -1.81
C LEU A 601 14.89 -43.24 -0.80
N VAL A 602 15.62 -44.02 -0.01
CA VAL A 602 16.44 -43.55 1.11
C VAL A 602 17.81 -43.04 0.68
N ASP A 603 18.44 -43.67 -0.31
CA ASP A 603 19.83 -43.38 -0.72
C ASP A 603 19.92 -42.43 -1.92
N GLN A 604 18.85 -42.30 -2.72
CA GLN A 604 18.86 -41.47 -3.93
C GLN A 604 17.82 -40.34 -3.90
N ILE A 605 16.58 -40.64 -3.54
CA ILE A 605 15.48 -39.66 -3.62
C ILE A 605 15.52 -38.67 -2.45
N LEU A 606 15.50 -39.17 -1.20
CA LEU A 606 15.48 -38.32 -0.01
C LEU A 606 16.75 -37.44 0.12
N PRO A 607 17.98 -37.93 -0.15
CA PRO A 607 19.19 -37.11 -0.08
C PRO A 607 19.24 -36.00 -1.13
N GLY A 608 18.54 -36.15 -2.26
CA GLY A 608 18.35 -35.08 -3.25
C GLY A 608 17.25 -34.10 -2.86
N PHE A 609 16.16 -34.59 -2.26
CA PHE A 609 15.02 -33.77 -1.87
C PHE A 609 15.29 -32.89 -0.65
N LEU A 610 15.86 -33.44 0.43
CA LEU A 610 16.01 -32.76 1.73
C LEU A 610 16.84 -31.47 1.67
N PRO A 611 18.04 -31.43 1.04
CA PRO A 611 18.84 -30.21 0.97
C PRO A 611 18.19 -29.08 0.15
N ALA A 612 17.29 -29.43 -0.79
CA ALA A 612 16.53 -28.46 -1.57
C ALA A 612 15.42 -27.78 -0.74
N GLN A 613 15.06 -28.34 0.41
CA GLN A 613 14.02 -27.78 1.27
C GLN A 613 14.55 -26.66 2.15
N ARG A 614 13.81 -25.54 2.23
CA ARG A 614 14.19 -24.41 3.07
C ARG A 614 14.22 -24.75 4.57
N TRP A 615 13.37 -25.69 5.01
CA TRP A 615 13.24 -26.12 6.41
C TRP A 615 14.31 -27.12 6.87
N PHE A 616 15.15 -27.64 5.97
CA PHE A 616 16.21 -28.58 6.36
C PHE A 616 17.34 -27.84 7.08
N ALA A 617 17.67 -28.24 8.30
CA ALA A 617 18.64 -27.54 9.14
C ALA A 617 20.11 -27.88 8.83
N GLY A 618 20.36 -28.94 8.05
CA GLY A 618 21.70 -29.41 7.69
C GLY A 618 22.33 -28.71 6.47
N LYS A 619 21.93 -27.48 6.14
CA LYS A 619 22.44 -26.77 4.94
C LYS A 619 23.96 -26.63 4.99
N GLY A 620 24.63 -27.03 3.91
CA GLY A 620 26.10 -27.00 3.79
C GLY A 620 26.81 -28.29 4.24
N GLY A 621 26.13 -29.23 4.90
CA GLY A 621 26.66 -30.55 5.22
C GLY A 621 26.25 -31.61 4.19
N ARG A 622 27.14 -32.58 3.91
CA ARG A 622 26.79 -33.76 3.10
C ARG A 622 26.00 -34.76 3.94
N ILE A 623 24.88 -35.25 3.41
CA ILE A 623 24.10 -36.33 4.04
C ILE A 623 24.87 -37.64 3.86
N GLU A 624 25.23 -38.28 4.98
CA GLU A 624 25.90 -39.59 4.98
C GLU A 624 24.87 -40.73 4.87
N LYS A 625 23.77 -40.59 5.61
CA LYS A 625 22.74 -41.62 5.72
C LYS A 625 21.38 -41.01 6.04
N VAL A 626 20.33 -41.61 5.49
CA VAL A 626 18.94 -41.38 5.91
C VAL A 626 18.36 -42.73 6.36
N GLU A 627 17.50 -42.75 7.36
CA GLU A 627 16.76 -43.95 7.74
C GLU A 627 15.30 -43.60 8.07
N PHE A 628 14.37 -44.49 7.73
CA PHE A 628 13.02 -44.43 8.28
C PHE A 628 13.06 -45.02 9.69
N GLU A 629 13.02 -44.15 10.69
CA GLU A 629 12.99 -44.61 12.08
C GLU A 629 11.60 -45.13 12.46
N ARG A 630 10.55 -44.41 12.05
CA ARG A 630 9.15 -44.81 12.26
C ARG A 630 8.30 -44.41 11.07
N HIS A 631 7.33 -45.24 10.74
CA HIS A 631 6.35 -44.91 9.71
C HIS A 631 5.02 -45.60 10.00
N ASP A 632 3.93 -44.99 9.53
CA ASP A 632 2.61 -45.60 9.57
C ASP A 632 1.79 -45.20 8.34
N ILE A 633 1.06 -46.17 7.78
CA ILE A 633 0.25 -46.01 6.58
C ILE A 633 -1.21 -45.91 7.02
N TRP A 634 -1.85 -44.78 6.76
CA TRP A 634 -3.20 -44.57 7.27
C TRP A 634 -4.28 -45.35 6.48
N PRO A 635 -5.09 -46.22 7.14
CA PRO A 635 -5.86 -47.28 6.47
C PRO A 635 -7.05 -46.81 5.64
N ASP A 636 -7.67 -45.69 6.00
CA ASP A 636 -8.91 -45.25 5.35
C ASP A 636 -8.69 -44.77 3.90
N ARG A 637 -7.42 -44.57 3.46
CA ARG A 637 -7.13 -44.08 2.09
C ARG A 637 -5.87 -44.61 1.39
N ASN A 638 -4.98 -45.44 1.95
CA ASN A 638 -3.80 -45.98 1.21
C ASN A 638 -2.93 -44.94 0.44
N GLU A 639 -3.07 -43.66 0.76
CA GLU A 639 -2.56 -42.51 -0.02
C GLU A 639 -1.61 -41.64 0.79
N TRP A 640 -1.58 -41.77 2.13
CA TRP A 640 -0.70 -41.00 3.01
C TRP A 640 0.18 -41.90 3.88
N LEU A 641 1.43 -41.47 4.05
CA LEU A 641 2.43 -42.07 4.91
C LEU A 641 2.90 -41.02 5.90
N LEU A 642 2.69 -41.24 7.20
CA LEU A 642 3.35 -40.43 8.22
C LEU A 642 4.69 -41.08 8.53
N ALA A 643 5.78 -40.37 8.27
CA ALA A 643 7.12 -40.88 8.54
C ALA A 643 7.92 -39.95 9.45
N ARG A 644 8.71 -40.56 10.32
CA ARG A 644 9.83 -39.94 11.01
C ARG A 644 11.11 -40.52 10.44
N ILE A 645 11.92 -39.64 9.86
CA ILE A 645 13.21 -40.02 9.29
C ILE A 645 14.33 -39.49 10.17
N ARG A 646 15.43 -40.24 10.21
CA ARG A 646 16.65 -39.87 10.90
C ARG A 646 17.74 -39.60 9.87
N VAL A 647 18.45 -38.50 10.02
CA VAL A 647 19.45 -38.02 9.04
C VAL A 647 20.80 -37.85 9.74
N TRP A 648 21.84 -38.50 9.20
CA TRP A 648 23.22 -38.36 9.63
C TRP A 648 23.95 -37.42 8.67
N LEU A 649 24.64 -36.44 9.25
CA LEU A 649 25.43 -35.46 8.51
C LEU A 649 26.92 -35.73 8.75
N GLU A 650 27.72 -35.63 7.69
CA GLU A 650 29.17 -35.81 7.75
C GLU A 650 29.80 -34.87 8.80
N GLY A 651 30.61 -35.42 9.69
CA GLY A 651 31.30 -34.65 10.75
C GLY A 651 30.48 -34.36 12.01
N ARG A 652 29.23 -34.85 12.13
CA ARG A 652 28.45 -34.78 13.38
C ARG A 652 28.27 -36.16 14.01
N SER A 653 28.40 -36.24 15.34
CA SER A 653 28.23 -37.47 16.11
C SER A 653 26.77 -37.85 16.35
N GLU A 654 25.86 -36.88 16.35
CA GLU A 654 24.44 -37.09 16.62
C GLU A 654 23.57 -36.87 15.37
N PRO A 655 22.60 -37.78 15.11
CA PRO A 655 21.67 -37.62 13.99
C PRO A 655 20.59 -36.58 14.28
N GLN A 656 19.89 -36.15 13.23
CA GLN A 656 18.75 -35.25 13.31
C GLN A 656 17.46 -35.96 12.92
N ASP A 657 16.43 -35.84 13.76
CA ASP A 657 15.10 -36.42 13.50
C ASP A 657 14.17 -35.42 12.81
N TYR A 658 13.48 -35.88 11.76
CA TYR A 658 12.56 -35.07 10.95
C TYR A 658 11.19 -35.75 10.77
N ALA A 659 10.11 -34.96 10.84
CA ALA A 659 8.76 -35.38 10.45
C ALA A 659 8.55 -35.10 8.96
N LEU A 660 8.27 -36.16 8.21
CA LEU A 660 8.07 -36.12 6.76
C LEU A 660 6.79 -36.87 6.39
N PRO A 661 5.62 -36.22 6.47
CA PRO A 661 4.41 -36.80 5.92
C PRO A 661 4.48 -36.78 4.39
N LEU A 662 4.21 -37.92 3.77
CA LEU A 662 4.28 -38.12 2.32
C LEU A 662 2.92 -38.58 1.78
N ALA A 663 2.65 -38.23 0.53
CA ALA A 663 1.40 -38.56 -0.16
C ALA A 663 1.67 -39.14 -1.56
N LEU A 664 0.78 -40.02 -2.01
CA LEU A 664 0.71 -40.51 -3.39
C LEU A 664 -0.51 -39.92 -4.07
N ALA A 665 -0.31 -39.19 -5.18
CA ALA A 665 -1.39 -38.71 -6.02
C ALA A 665 -1.36 -39.47 -7.35
N TRP A 666 -2.51 -40.02 -7.75
CA TRP A 666 -2.64 -40.81 -8.96
C TRP A 666 -3.37 -40.05 -10.06
N GLY A 667 -2.83 -40.11 -11.28
CA GLY A 667 -3.33 -39.39 -12.45
C GLY A 667 -4.36 -40.19 -13.26
N ASP A 668 -5.41 -40.68 -12.63
CA ASP A 668 -6.57 -41.12 -13.40
C ASP A 668 -7.36 -39.87 -13.82
N ASP A 669 -7.21 -39.51 -15.10
CA ASP A 669 -8.04 -38.57 -15.88
C ASP A 669 -7.79 -37.05 -15.82
N THR A 670 -6.70 -36.51 -15.26
CA THR A 670 -6.29 -35.11 -15.60
C THR A 670 -4.87 -34.77 -15.14
N GLU A 671 -3.99 -34.43 -16.09
CA GLU A 671 -2.66 -33.86 -15.83
C GLU A 671 -2.73 -32.57 -14.97
N GLU A 672 -3.90 -31.93 -14.94
CA GLU A 672 -4.22 -30.75 -14.13
C GLU A 672 -4.21 -30.98 -12.63
N LYS A 673 -4.53 -32.19 -12.12
CA LYS A 673 -4.51 -32.45 -10.67
C LYS A 673 -3.10 -32.65 -10.10
N ILE A 674 -2.18 -33.12 -10.94
CA ILE A 674 -0.79 -33.39 -10.55
C ILE A 674 0.08 -32.12 -10.68
N ARG A 675 -0.22 -31.24 -11.63
CA ARG A 675 0.58 -30.03 -11.92
C ARG A 675 0.84 -29.13 -10.70
N PRO A 676 -0.12 -28.84 -9.81
CA PRO A 676 0.11 -28.01 -8.62
C PRO A 676 1.04 -28.67 -7.58
N LEU A 677 1.18 -30.00 -7.62
CA LEU A 677 1.95 -30.78 -6.66
C LEU A 677 3.43 -30.92 -7.05
N LEU A 678 3.79 -30.63 -8.31
CA LEU A 678 5.15 -30.80 -8.84
C LEU A 678 6.25 -30.05 -8.06
N PRO A 679 6.04 -28.81 -7.58
CA PRO A 679 7.05 -28.12 -6.76
C PRO A 679 7.38 -28.84 -5.44
N TYR A 680 6.51 -29.75 -5.00
CA TYR A 680 6.62 -30.49 -3.74
C TYR A 680 6.87 -31.99 -3.97
N ALA A 681 7.08 -32.39 -5.22
CA ALA A 681 7.23 -33.78 -5.61
C ALA A 681 8.66 -34.28 -5.37
N LEU A 682 8.75 -35.49 -4.82
CA LEU A 682 9.99 -36.24 -4.62
C LEU A 682 10.32 -37.08 -5.85
N SER A 683 9.31 -37.73 -6.45
CA SER A 683 9.49 -38.62 -7.61
C SER A 683 8.17 -38.84 -8.36
N LYS A 684 8.27 -39.34 -9.60
CA LYS A 684 7.12 -39.94 -10.30
C LYS A 684 6.95 -41.37 -9.82
N VAL A 685 5.71 -41.82 -9.65
CA VAL A 685 5.40 -43.21 -9.28
C VAL A 685 4.57 -43.87 -10.37
N ARG A 686 4.71 -45.18 -10.52
CA ARG A 686 3.91 -45.97 -11.46
C ARG A 686 3.45 -47.27 -10.83
N VAL A 687 2.15 -47.57 -10.90
CA VAL A 687 1.56 -48.88 -10.57
C VAL A 687 0.83 -49.40 -11.80
N ARG A 688 1.34 -50.47 -12.42
CA ARG A 688 0.79 -51.03 -13.68
C ARG A 688 0.70 -49.97 -14.78
N ALA A 689 -0.50 -49.59 -15.22
CA ALA A 689 -0.76 -48.55 -16.22
C ALA A 689 -0.97 -47.15 -15.61
N ARG A 690 -1.10 -47.06 -14.28
CA ARG A 690 -1.38 -45.83 -13.54
C ARG A 690 -0.07 -45.09 -13.25
N ILE A 691 0.01 -43.81 -13.63
CA ILE A 691 1.13 -42.93 -13.31
C ILE A 691 0.66 -41.92 -12.25
N GLY A 692 1.53 -41.59 -11.31
CA GLY A 692 1.28 -40.64 -10.24
C GLY A 692 2.55 -39.92 -9.81
N VAL A 693 2.46 -39.20 -8.70
CA VAL A 693 3.59 -38.53 -8.05
C VAL A 693 3.64 -38.86 -6.56
N LEU A 694 4.86 -39.02 -6.04
CA LEU A 694 5.18 -39.04 -4.62
C LEU A 694 5.58 -37.63 -4.21
N TYR A 695 4.95 -37.07 -3.18
CA TYR A 695 5.15 -35.67 -2.80
C TYR A 695 4.93 -35.44 -1.29
N ASP A 696 5.32 -34.26 -0.80
CA ASP A 696 5.12 -33.83 0.59
C ASP A 696 3.62 -33.61 0.90
N ALA A 697 3.07 -34.35 1.87
CA ALA A 697 1.64 -34.41 2.12
C ALA A 697 1.02 -33.08 2.54
N PHE A 698 1.80 -32.13 3.09
CA PHE A 698 1.31 -30.78 3.40
C PHE A 698 0.87 -29.98 2.17
N ALA A 699 1.22 -30.43 0.95
CA ALA A 699 0.68 -29.87 -0.29
C ALA A 699 -0.68 -30.47 -0.69
N ASN A 700 -1.15 -31.53 -0.02
CA ASN A 700 -2.45 -32.13 -0.23
C ASN A 700 -3.49 -31.42 0.67
N GLU A 701 -4.45 -30.75 0.05
CA GLU A 701 -5.51 -30.03 0.76
C GLU A 701 -6.36 -30.94 1.66
N GLN A 702 -6.72 -32.13 1.19
CA GLN A 702 -7.53 -33.10 1.96
C GLN A 702 -6.78 -33.62 3.18
N PHE A 703 -5.45 -33.76 3.09
CA PHE A 703 -4.62 -34.12 4.23
C PHE A 703 -4.69 -33.03 5.32
N CYS A 704 -4.52 -31.77 4.95
CA CYS A 704 -4.61 -30.65 5.88
C CYS A 704 -6.01 -30.51 6.50
N GLN A 705 -7.07 -30.63 5.69
CA GLN A 705 -8.46 -30.61 6.14
C GLN A 705 -8.78 -31.73 7.13
N MET A 706 -8.32 -32.95 6.84
CA MET A 706 -8.47 -34.10 7.75
C MET A 706 -7.79 -33.84 9.09
N LEU A 707 -6.57 -33.29 9.09
CA LEU A 707 -5.87 -32.97 10.34
C LEU A 707 -6.68 -32.00 11.21
N VAL A 708 -7.32 -30.99 10.60
CA VAL A 708 -8.21 -30.06 11.33
C VAL A 708 -9.43 -30.78 11.90
N GLY A 709 -10.09 -31.67 11.13
CA GLY A 709 -11.21 -32.47 11.62
C GLY A 709 -10.83 -33.44 12.76
N LEU A 710 -9.63 -34.01 12.71
CA LEU A 710 -9.10 -34.85 13.79
C LEU A 710 -8.78 -34.04 15.05
N MET A 711 -8.33 -32.78 14.91
CA MET A 711 -8.19 -31.85 16.04
C MET A 711 -9.55 -31.49 16.65
N ALA A 712 -10.56 -31.21 15.83
CA ALA A 712 -11.92 -30.91 16.29
C ALA A 712 -12.55 -32.05 17.10
N SER A 713 -12.31 -33.30 16.68
CA SER A 713 -12.83 -34.51 17.35
C SER A 713 -11.99 -35.02 18.52
N GLY A 714 -10.79 -34.46 18.73
CA GLY A 714 -9.87 -34.91 19.79
C GLY A 714 -9.38 -36.36 19.60
N ALA A 715 -9.21 -36.79 18.36
CA ALA A 715 -8.90 -38.17 18.01
C ALA A 715 -7.59 -38.69 18.64
N ARG A 716 -7.52 -40.01 18.85
CA ARG A 716 -6.30 -40.72 19.27
C ARG A 716 -6.06 -41.90 18.33
N ILE A 717 -4.95 -41.86 17.60
CA ILE A 717 -4.64 -42.85 16.55
C ILE A 717 -3.35 -43.59 16.96
N PRO A 718 -3.34 -44.93 17.04
CA PRO A 718 -2.11 -45.69 17.30
C PRO A 718 -1.05 -45.44 16.22
N MET A 719 0.23 -45.36 16.60
CA MET A 719 1.35 -45.22 15.65
C MET A 719 2.61 -45.86 16.27
N GLY A 720 3.00 -47.06 15.80
CA GLY A 720 4.13 -47.80 16.38
C GLY A 720 3.92 -48.15 17.86
N GLU A 721 4.95 -47.92 18.69
CA GLU A 721 4.94 -48.05 20.18
C GLU A 721 4.45 -46.75 20.87
N GLY A 722 3.30 -46.24 20.42
CA GLY A 722 2.74 -44.98 20.89
C GLY A 722 1.44 -44.59 20.17
N ARG A 723 1.04 -43.33 20.30
CA ARG A 723 -0.18 -42.78 19.68
C ARG A 723 -0.03 -41.32 19.28
N LEU A 724 -0.69 -40.95 18.18
CA LEU A 724 -0.94 -39.58 17.79
C LEU A 724 -2.14 -39.04 18.55
N ARG A 725 -1.96 -37.93 19.25
CA ARG A 725 -2.97 -37.24 20.04
C ARG A 725 -3.31 -35.92 19.38
N PHE A 726 -4.57 -35.78 19.01
CA PHE A 726 -5.13 -34.54 18.50
C PHE A 726 -5.83 -33.79 19.63
N SER A 727 -5.66 -32.47 19.68
CA SER A 727 -6.28 -31.62 20.71
C SER A 727 -6.75 -30.30 20.12
N ALA A 728 -7.85 -29.78 20.68
CA ALA A 728 -8.40 -28.47 20.38
C ALA A 728 -8.51 -27.65 21.68
N THR A 729 -8.37 -26.34 21.59
CA THR A 729 -8.58 -25.40 22.70
C THR A 729 -10.06 -25.03 22.83
N ARG A 730 -10.43 -24.37 23.93
CA ARG A 730 -11.81 -23.93 24.18
C ARG A 730 -12.38 -22.97 23.12
N ILE A 731 -11.50 -22.23 22.43
CA ILE A 731 -11.87 -21.26 21.39
C ILE A 731 -11.79 -21.84 19.98
N PHE A 732 -11.50 -23.14 19.82
CA PHE A 732 -11.39 -23.76 18.50
C PHE A 732 -12.66 -23.53 17.65
N ALA A 733 -13.85 -23.72 18.22
CA ALA A 733 -15.11 -23.55 17.50
C ALA A 733 -15.33 -22.08 17.05
N GLU A 734 -14.89 -21.12 17.86
CA GLU A 734 -14.95 -19.68 17.53
C GLU A 734 -14.01 -19.34 16.36
N LEU A 735 -12.77 -19.85 16.40
CA LEU A 735 -11.78 -19.61 15.35
C LEU A 735 -12.12 -20.36 14.06
N ALA A 736 -12.52 -21.63 14.16
CA ALA A 736 -12.63 -22.54 13.04
C ALA A 736 -14.01 -22.52 12.35
N GLY A 737 -15.08 -22.10 13.05
CA GLY A 737 -16.46 -22.08 12.53
C GLY A 737 -17.14 -23.46 12.52
N GLU A 738 -18.29 -23.54 11.84
CA GLU A 738 -19.18 -24.74 11.88
C GLU A 738 -18.69 -25.94 11.06
N ALA A 739 -17.86 -25.72 10.02
CA ALA A 739 -17.36 -26.77 9.12
C ALA A 739 -15.85 -26.62 8.84
N PRO A 740 -15.00 -26.78 9.86
CA PRO A 740 -13.58 -26.45 9.74
C PRO A 740 -12.80 -27.39 8.80
N GLU A 741 -13.26 -28.63 8.63
CA GLU A 741 -12.71 -29.59 7.66
C GLU A 741 -13.05 -29.25 6.19
N ALA A 742 -13.98 -28.34 5.93
CA ALA A 742 -14.33 -27.90 4.58
C ALA A 742 -13.57 -26.64 4.14
N LEU A 743 -12.77 -26.04 5.04
CA LEU A 743 -12.01 -24.83 4.75
C LEU A 743 -10.88 -25.13 3.74
N PRO A 744 -10.66 -24.26 2.75
CA PRO A 744 -9.63 -24.49 1.74
C PRO A 744 -8.23 -24.38 2.34
N ALA A 745 -7.30 -25.27 1.96
CA ALA A 745 -5.94 -25.28 2.51
C ALA A 745 -4.89 -24.85 1.49
N LYS A 746 -4.08 -23.84 1.83
CA LYS A 746 -3.00 -23.30 0.96
C LYS A 746 -1.69 -23.18 1.71
N ARG A 747 -0.63 -23.83 1.21
CA ARG A 747 0.74 -23.69 1.73
C ARG A 747 1.26 -22.26 1.47
N LEU A 748 1.83 -21.63 2.49
CA LEU A 748 2.43 -20.30 2.39
C LEU A 748 3.92 -20.40 2.07
N ALA A 749 4.41 -19.51 1.21
CA ALA A 749 5.83 -19.42 0.84
C ALA A 749 6.59 -18.50 1.82
N LEU A 750 6.57 -18.82 3.12
CA LEU A 750 7.27 -18.07 4.16
C LEU A 750 8.69 -18.62 4.36
N ASP A 751 9.67 -17.73 4.58
CA ASP A 751 11.04 -18.09 4.95
C ASP A 751 11.10 -18.58 6.41
N SER A 752 10.73 -19.84 6.64
CA SER A 752 10.77 -20.43 7.98
C SER A 752 11.38 -21.83 8.01
N SER A 753 11.83 -22.23 9.20
CA SER A 753 12.31 -23.58 9.53
C SER A 753 11.20 -24.64 9.55
N ASN A 754 9.94 -24.22 9.41
CA ASN A 754 8.75 -25.06 9.51
C ASN A 754 7.87 -24.91 8.25
N THR A 755 6.79 -25.68 8.15
CA THR A 755 5.84 -25.56 7.04
C THR A 755 4.57 -24.86 7.51
N SER A 756 4.23 -23.73 6.90
CA SER A 756 3.02 -22.97 7.22
C SER A 756 1.95 -23.15 6.14
N ILE A 757 0.71 -23.40 6.55
CA ILE A 757 -0.46 -23.60 5.70
C ILE A 757 -1.61 -22.73 6.21
N ALA A 758 -2.14 -21.83 5.37
CA ALA A 758 -3.38 -21.12 5.67
C ALA A 758 -4.58 -22.05 5.40
N ILE A 759 -5.50 -22.12 6.36
CA ILE A 759 -6.76 -22.87 6.25
C ILE A 759 -7.90 -21.84 6.25
N GLY A 760 -8.42 -21.56 5.06
CA GLY A 760 -9.29 -20.43 4.80
C GLY A 760 -8.61 -19.09 5.11
N ASP A 761 -9.43 -18.14 5.54
CA ASP A 761 -9.03 -16.85 6.12
C ASP A 761 -9.08 -16.86 7.66
N ARG A 762 -9.15 -18.06 8.27
CA ARG A 762 -9.47 -18.24 9.69
C ARG A 762 -8.37 -18.86 10.52
N LEU A 763 -7.62 -19.81 9.96
CA LEU A 763 -6.62 -20.57 10.71
C LEU A 763 -5.29 -20.64 9.97
N LEU A 764 -4.21 -20.79 10.73
CA LEU A 764 -2.85 -21.02 10.27
C LEU A 764 -2.32 -22.30 10.90
N MET A 765 -1.96 -23.29 10.08
CA MET A 765 -1.34 -24.54 10.51
C MET A 765 0.19 -24.45 10.33
N LYS A 766 0.93 -24.69 11.40
CA LYS A 766 2.40 -24.78 11.43
C LYS A 766 2.81 -26.23 11.66
N GLY A 767 3.41 -26.86 10.66
CA GLY A 767 3.98 -28.21 10.74
C GLY A 767 5.45 -28.17 11.10
N TYR A 768 5.81 -28.74 12.26
CA TYR A 768 7.19 -28.83 12.73
C TYR A 768 7.94 -29.91 11.96
N ARG A 769 9.03 -29.52 11.30
CA ARG A 769 9.82 -30.44 10.45
C ARG A 769 10.94 -31.10 11.21
N ARG A 770 11.68 -30.35 12.01
CA ARG A 770 12.70 -30.90 12.91
C ARG A 770 12.04 -31.24 14.24
N VAL A 771 12.23 -32.47 14.68
CA VAL A 771 11.46 -33.06 15.77
C VAL A 771 12.39 -33.28 16.97
N GLN A 772 11.96 -32.85 18.16
CA GLN A 772 12.70 -33.02 19.42
C GLN A 772 11.77 -33.55 20.49
N PHE A 773 12.23 -34.52 21.28
CA PHE A 773 11.46 -35.07 22.39
C PHE A 773 11.38 -34.07 23.55
N GLY A 774 10.16 -33.83 24.04
CA GLY A 774 9.87 -32.88 25.09
C GLY A 774 8.63 -32.03 24.80
N ILE A 775 8.25 -31.19 25.76
CA ILE A 775 7.17 -30.21 25.58
C ILE A 775 7.67 -29.09 24.68
N ASN A 776 6.93 -28.79 23.61
CA ASN A 776 7.25 -27.69 22.71
C ASN A 776 6.91 -26.33 23.39
N PRO A 777 7.88 -25.41 23.52
CA PRO A 777 7.66 -24.11 24.16
C PRO A 777 6.57 -23.26 23.49
N GLU A 778 6.50 -23.24 22.17
CA GLU A 778 5.52 -22.43 21.43
C GLU A 778 4.09 -22.94 21.64
N LEU A 779 3.92 -24.26 21.65
CA LEU A 779 2.64 -24.87 21.93
C LEU A 779 2.19 -24.59 23.38
N GLU A 780 3.10 -24.75 24.35
CA GLU A 780 2.83 -24.49 25.77
C GLU A 780 2.50 -23.03 26.04
N MET A 781 3.31 -22.10 25.53
CA MET A 781 3.11 -20.65 25.63
C MET A 781 1.83 -20.19 24.94
N GLY A 782 1.61 -20.65 23.70
CA GLY A 782 0.41 -20.32 22.92
C GLY A 782 -0.86 -20.80 23.62
N ARG A 783 -0.84 -21.99 24.22
CA ARG A 783 -1.97 -22.52 25.00
C ARG A 783 -2.25 -21.63 26.22
N PHE A 784 -1.24 -21.37 27.03
CA PHE A 784 -1.37 -20.54 28.24
C PHE A 784 -1.92 -19.14 27.92
N LEU A 785 -1.28 -18.43 26.98
CA LEU A 785 -1.67 -17.07 26.60
C LEU A 785 -3.10 -17.00 26.02
N THR A 786 -3.52 -18.04 25.31
CA THR A 786 -4.89 -18.18 24.80
C THR A 786 -5.91 -18.42 25.91
N GLU A 787 -5.54 -19.21 26.93
CA GLU A 787 -6.41 -19.52 28.07
C GLU A 787 -6.61 -18.32 29.01
N ILE A 788 -5.59 -17.48 29.19
CA ILE A 788 -5.72 -16.22 29.93
C ILE A 788 -6.32 -15.08 29.09
N GLY A 789 -6.48 -15.27 27.77
CA GLY A 789 -7.13 -14.32 26.88
C GLY A 789 -6.27 -13.11 26.49
N PHE A 790 -4.96 -13.30 26.30
CA PHE A 790 -4.08 -12.21 25.82
C PHE A 790 -4.34 -11.93 24.32
N PRO A 791 -4.72 -10.70 23.93
CA PRO A 791 -5.22 -10.42 22.58
C PRO A 791 -4.14 -10.24 21.51
N ASN A 792 -2.90 -9.86 21.89
CA ASN A 792 -1.84 -9.50 20.94
C ASN A 792 -0.94 -10.70 20.54
N ILE A 793 -1.54 -11.88 20.39
CA ILE A 793 -0.89 -13.09 19.83
C ILE A 793 -1.80 -13.74 18.79
N ALA A 794 -1.24 -14.64 17.96
CA ALA A 794 -2.05 -15.57 17.20
C ALA A 794 -2.63 -16.64 18.16
N PRO A 795 -3.95 -16.66 18.42
CA PRO A 795 -4.52 -17.54 19.44
C PRO A 795 -4.42 -19.00 19.02
N LEU A 796 -4.10 -19.90 19.95
CA LEU A 796 -3.98 -21.33 19.69
C LEU A 796 -5.38 -21.95 19.50
N ALA A 797 -5.61 -22.59 18.35
CA ALA A 797 -6.82 -23.35 18.06
C ALA A 797 -6.66 -24.84 18.43
N GLY A 798 -5.53 -25.46 18.10
CA GLY A 798 -5.33 -26.90 18.31
C GLY A 798 -3.90 -27.38 18.03
N ALA A 799 -3.64 -28.66 18.26
CA ALA A 799 -2.34 -29.27 18.03
C ALA A 799 -2.41 -30.79 17.79
N LEU A 800 -1.38 -31.30 17.12
CA LEU A 800 -1.07 -32.74 16.98
C LEU A 800 0.26 -33.03 17.66
N GLU A 801 0.23 -33.97 18.60
CA GLU A 801 1.38 -34.46 19.34
C GLU A 801 1.52 -35.97 19.19
N TYR A 802 2.74 -36.49 19.08
CA TYR A 802 3.05 -37.89 19.29
C TYR A 802 3.30 -38.15 20.78
N GLU A 803 2.70 -39.21 21.33
CA GLU A 803 2.89 -39.67 22.70
C GLU A 803 3.38 -41.13 22.65
N GLY A 804 4.63 -41.35 23.06
CA GLY A 804 5.20 -42.70 23.17
C GLY A 804 4.72 -43.44 24.42
N ASP A 805 4.81 -44.77 24.41
CA ASP A 805 4.40 -45.62 25.54
C ASP A 805 5.19 -45.35 26.83
N ASN A 806 6.40 -44.79 26.70
CA ASN A 806 7.26 -44.38 27.82
C ASN A 806 6.86 -43.02 28.42
N GLY A 807 5.83 -42.35 27.88
CA GLY A 807 5.37 -41.03 28.30
C GLY A 807 6.02 -39.85 27.56
N ASP A 808 7.00 -40.11 26.69
CA ASP A 808 7.66 -39.09 25.89
C ASP A 808 6.68 -38.43 24.92
N ARG A 809 6.71 -37.10 24.83
CA ARG A 809 5.85 -36.32 23.94
C ARG A 809 6.64 -35.54 22.91
N THR A 810 6.03 -35.33 21.76
CA THR A 810 6.59 -34.46 20.73
C THR A 810 5.52 -33.81 19.88
N THR A 811 5.59 -32.49 19.71
CA THR A 811 4.68 -31.74 18.85
C THR A 811 5.06 -31.91 17.38
N LEU A 812 4.07 -32.24 16.54
CA LEU A 812 4.23 -32.38 15.09
C LEU A 812 3.57 -31.22 14.35
N ILE A 813 2.41 -30.75 14.82
CA ILE A 813 1.65 -29.67 14.18
C ILE A 813 0.99 -28.79 15.25
N GLN A 814 1.00 -27.48 15.02
CA GLN A 814 0.21 -26.50 15.76
C GLN A 814 -0.80 -25.82 14.80
N LEU A 815 -1.97 -25.46 15.31
CA LEU A 815 -3.02 -24.73 14.60
C LEU A 815 -3.35 -23.47 15.39
N GLN A 816 -3.25 -22.31 14.76
CA GLN A 816 -3.48 -20.98 15.34
C GLN A 816 -4.57 -20.23 14.57
N GLY A 817 -5.13 -19.17 15.14
CA GLY A 817 -5.97 -18.21 14.42
C GLY A 817 -5.17 -17.46 13.36
N PHE A 818 -5.77 -17.24 12.19
CA PHE A 818 -5.17 -16.46 11.11
C PHE A 818 -5.26 -14.97 11.43
N VAL A 819 -4.14 -14.25 11.30
CA VAL A 819 -4.03 -12.82 11.58
C VAL A 819 -3.78 -12.09 10.26
N ALA A 820 -4.77 -11.33 9.78
CA ALA A 820 -4.58 -10.43 8.65
C ALA A 820 -3.63 -9.28 9.04
N ASN A 821 -2.52 -9.14 8.31
CA ASN A 821 -1.40 -8.25 8.69
C ASN A 821 -0.76 -7.59 7.46
N GLN A 822 0.01 -6.52 7.67
CA GLN A 822 0.74 -5.77 6.65
C GLN A 822 2.21 -6.23 6.48
N GLY A 823 2.59 -7.39 7.02
CA GLY A 823 3.96 -7.91 7.07
C GLY A 823 4.57 -7.89 8.47
N ASP A 824 5.82 -8.34 8.59
CA ASP A 824 6.56 -8.30 9.85
C ASP A 824 7.15 -6.91 10.15
N ALA A 825 7.44 -6.65 11.43
CA ALA A 825 7.98 -5.38 11.88
C ALA A 825 9.40 -5.15 11.38
N TRP A 826 10.15 -6.20 11.03
CA TRP A 826 11.50 -6.04 10.48
C TRP A 826 11.45 -5.39 9.10
N ALA A 827 10.62 -5.90 8.19
CA ALA A 827 10.40 -5.33 6.87
C ALA A 827 9.87 -3.89 6.97
N TYR A 828 8.88 -3.65 7.84
CA TYR A 828 8.34 -2.31 8.11
C TYR A 828 9.44 -1.32 8.55
N THR A 829 10.32 -1.73 9.48
CA THR A 829 11.44 -0.92 9.95
C THR A 829 12.50 -0.69 8.86
N GLN A 830 12.84 -1.71 8.06
CA GLN A 830 13.80 -1.59 6.97
C GLN A 830 13.32 -0.60 5.90
N ASP A 831 12.06 -0.69 5.47
CA ASP A 831 11.47 0.23 4.50
C ASP A 831 11.43 1.68 5.02
N TYR A 832 11.15 1.87 6.31
CA TYR A 832 11.24 3.18 6.95
C TYR A 832 12.67 3.73 6.94
N LEU A 833 13.63 2.97 7.45
CA LEU A 833 15.03 3.40 7.56
C LEU A 833 15.65 3.72 6.20
N LYS A 834 15.34 2.91 5.19
CA LYS A 834 15.81 3.15 3.82
C LYS A 834 15.34 4.50 3.28
N ARG A 835 14.05 4.81 3.43
CA ARG A 835 13.49 6.12 3.04
C ARG A 835 14.18 7.25 3.78
N PHE A 836 14.31 7.13 5.09
CA PHE A 836 14.97 8.13 5.93
C PHE A 836 16.44 8.38 5.52
N LEU A 837 17.23 7.33 5.28
CA LEU A 837 18.61 7.45 4.87
C LEU A 837 18.77 8.08 3.48
N ASP A 838 17.90 7.71 2.54
CA ASP A 838 17.86 8.35 1.22
C ASP A 838 17.55 9.85 1.34
N ASP A 839 16.61 10.24 2.22
CA ASP A 839 16.27 11.65 2.46
C ASP A 839 17.44 12.41 3.11
N CYS A 840 18.20 11.78 4.01
CA CYS A 840 19.44 12.36 4.56
C CYS A 840 20.49 12.63 3.47
N LEU A 841 20.60 11.75 2.46
CA LEU A 841 21.52 11.94 1.35
C LEU A 841 21.04 13.01 0.36
N GLN A 842 19.75 13.05 0.06
CA GLN A 842 19.18 13.91 -0.97
C GLN A 842 18.81 15.31 -0.47
N GLN A 843 18.40 15.43 0.79
CA GLN A 843 17.86 16.66 1.39
C GLN A 843 18.33 16.87 2.84
N PRO A 844 19.66 16.97 3.08
CA PRO A 844 20.21 17.02 4.45
C PRO A 844 19.73 18.23 5.26
N GLU A 845 19.47 19.38 4.63
CA GLU A 845 18.96 20.58 5.31
C GLU A 845 17.51 20.41 5.78
N THR A 846 16.65 19.75 4.99
CA THR A 846 15.26 19.46 5.36
C THR A 846 15.20 18.55 6.58
N VAL A 847 16.03 17.50 6.60
CA VAL A 847 16.12 16.57 7.75
C VAL A 847 16.64 17.29 9.00
N ARG A 848 17.65 18.16 8.86
CA ARG A 848 18.14 18.96 9.99
C ARG A 848 17.08 19.91 10.56
N GLN A 849 16.27 20.54 9.70
CA GLN A 849 15.21 21.45 10.13
C GLN A 849 14.07 20.73 10.87
N ALA A 850 13.74 19.51 10.46
CA ALA A 850 12.72 18.70 11.11
C ALA A 850 13.14 18.19 12.52
N GLY A 851 14.45 18.13 12.81
CA GLY A 851 14.98 17.87 14.15
C GLY A 851 14.40 16.61 14.83
N GLU A 852 13.92 16.74 16.07
CA GLU A 852 13.35 15.62 16.82
C GLU A 852 12.00 15.11 16.27
N GLU A 853 11.35 15.80 15.32
CA GLU A 853 10.08 15.36 14.73
C GLU A 853 10.22 14.36 13.58
N VAL A 854 11.43 14.20 13.02
CA VAL A 854 11.70 13.32 11.87
C VAL A 854 11.23 11.88 12.09
N HIS A 855 11.31 11.40 13.34
CA HIS A 855 10.97 10.03 13.70
C HIS A 855 9.58 9.89 14.34
N ALA A 856 8.73 10.93 14.36
CA ALA A 856 7.50 10.96 15.16
C ALA A 856 6.59 9.75 14.93
N LEU A 857 6.30 9.38 13.68
CA LEU A 857 5.45 8.22 13.34
C LEU A 857 6.08 6.90 13.79
N TYR A 858 7.39 6.74 13.56
CA TYR A 858 8.10 5.53 13.95
C TYR A 858 8.22 5.40 15.47
N ARG A 859 8.33 6.53 16.20
CA ARG A 859 8.28 6.53 17.67
C ARG A 859 6.94 6.03 18.19
N ILE A 860 5.82 6.39 17.56
CA ILE A 860 4.49 5.87 17.95
C ILE A 860 4.45 4.35 17.79
N PHE A 861 4.98 3.85 16.67
CA PHE A 861 5.13 2.41 16.45
C PHE A 861 5.99 1.74 17.54
N ALA A 862 7.18 2.29 17.82
CA ALA A 862 8.08 1.77 18.84
C ALA A 862 7.48 1.80 20.25
N THR A 863 6.74 2.86 20.60
CA THR A 863 5.99 2.96 21.87
C THR A 863 4.92 1.88 21.95
N THR A 864 4.14 1.66 20.88
CA THR A 864 3.10 0.64 20.83
C THR A 864 3.70 -0.76 20.99
N LEU A 865 4.81 -1.03 20.31
CA LEU A 865 5.56 -2.27 20.45
C LEU A 865 6.08 -2.48 21.88
N GLY A 866 6.60 -1.42 22.51
CA GLY A 866 7.02 -1.43 23.92
C GLY A 866 5.85 -1.77 24.85
N LYS A 867 4.71 -1.13 24.64
CA LYS A 867 3.48 -1.35 25.41
C LYS A 867 2.99 -2.80 25.30
N ARG A 868 2.88 -3.35 24.09
CA ARG A 868 2.45 -4.75 23.88
C ARG A 868 3.43 -5.76 24.49
N THR A 869 4.73 -5.46 24.44
CA THR A 869 5.76 -6.28 25.10
C THR A 869 5.58 -6.28 26.63
N GLY A 870 5.30 -5.11 27.23
CA GLY A 870 5.04 -5.01 28.67
C GLY A 870 3.73 -5.71 29.08
N GLU A 871 2.68 -5.60 28.26
CA GLU A 871 1.41 -6.29 28.49
C GLU A 871 1.56 -7.82 28.38
N LEU A 872 2.38 -8.33 27.44
CA LEU A 872 2.73 -9.75 27.34
C LEU A 872 3.40 -10.24 28.63
N HIS A 873 4.42 -9.52 29.10
CA HIS A 873 5.12 -9.90 30.33
C HIS A 873 4.22 -9.84 31.56
N ARG A 874 3.30 -8.86 31.63
CA ARG A 874 2.27 -8.80 32.67
C ARG A 874 1.33 -10.00 32.61
N ALA A 875 0.96 -10.44 31.40
CA ALA A 875 0.12 -11.63 31.21
C ALA A 875 0.84 -12.91 31.69
N LEU A 876 2.15 -13.02 31.43
CA LEU A 876 2.99 -14.15 31.84
C LEU A 876 3.36 -14.15 33.33
N ALA A 877 3.16 -13.04 34.05
CA ALA A 877 3.39 -12.95 35.49
C ALA A 877 2.13 -13.15 36.33
N GLN A 878 0.99 -13.52 35.73
CA GLN A 878 -0.22 -13.81 36.49
C GLN A 878 -0.06 -15.13 37.23
N THR A 879 -0.39 -15.15 38.53
CA THR A 879 -0.50 -16.40 39.29
C THR A 879 -1.79 -17.11 38.89
N THR A 880 -1.65 -18.26 38.23
CA THR A 880 -2.75 -19.06 37.68
C THR A 880 -2.85 -20.43 38.33
N GLY A 881 -1.85 -20.84 39.11
CA GLY A 881 -1.74 -22.17 39.71
C GLY A 881 -0.99 -23.17 38.81
N ASP A 882 -0.57 -22.76 37.62
CA ASP A 882 0.33 -23.54 36.78
C ASP A 882 1.78 -23.25 37.20
N ALA A 883 2.42 -24.23 37.85
CA ALA A 883 3.80 -24.10 38.33
C ALA A 883 4.80 -23.77 37.21
N ALA A 884 4.51 -24.09 35.93
CA ALA A 884 5.40 -23.72 34.82
C ALA A 884 5.37 -22.21 34.51
N PHE A 885 4.25 -21.52 34.82
CA PHE A 885 4.03 -20.10 34.49
C PHE A 885 3.99 -19.19 35.72
N ASP A 886 3.61 -19.70 36.89
CA ASP A 886 3.49 -18.90 38.11
C ASP A 886 4.82 -18.15 38.41
N PRO A 887 4.78 -16.83 38.64
CA PRO A 887 6.00 -16.05 38.85
C PRO A 887 6.75 -16.51 40.11
N GLU A 888 8.08 -16.55 40.03
CA GLU A 888 8.96 -16.87 41.16
C GLU A 888 9.85 -15.67 41.49
N PRO A 889 10.15 -15.37 42.76
CA PRO A 889 11.15 -14.36 43.09
C PRO A 889 12.52 -14.78 42.55
N ILE A 890 13.29 -13.83 42.01
CA ILE A 890 14.67 -14.08 41.62
C ILE A 890 15.49 -14.19 42.90
N SER A 891 16.10 -15.36 43.14
CA SER A 891 17.01 -15.53 44.29
C SER A 891 18.41 -14.97 43.99
N THR A 892 19.18 -14.72 45.04
CA THR A 892 20.61 -14.39 44.91
C THR A 892 21.40 -15.47 44.19
N ASP A 893 21.00 -16.74 44.36
CA ASP A 893 21.62 -17.89 43.71
C ASP A 893 21.30 -17.91 42.21
N ASP A 894 20.03 -17.65 41.82
CA ASP A 894 19.64 -17.51 40.41
C ASP A 894 20.49 -16.44 39.69
N LEU A 895 20.63 -15.26 40.33
CA LEU A 895 21.40 -14.16 39.77
C LEU A 895 22.90 -14.51 39.67
N ALA A 896 23.47 -15.16 40.69
CA ALA A 896 24.86 -15.60 40.67
C ALA A 896 25.12 -16.63 39.56
N ASP A 897 24.22 -17.59 39.38
CA ASP A 897 24.30 -18.61 38.33
C ASP A 897 24.22 -17.99 36.93
N TRP A 898 23.28 -17.07 36.70
CA TRP A 898 23.16 -16.36 35.43
C TRP A 898 24.42 -15.55 35.13
N LEU A 899 24.92 -14.76 36.07
CA LEU A 899 26.12 -13.95 35.89
C LEU A 899 27.37 -14.82 35.65
N SER A 900 27.49 -15.95 36.35
CA SER A 900 28.57 -16.93 36.14
C SER A 900 28.55 -17.51 34.73
N ARG A 901 27.37 -17.92 34.24
CA ARG A 901 27.19 -18.41 32.86
C ARG A 901 27.53 -17.34 31.83
N ILE A 902 27.01 -16.13 31.99
CA ILE A 902 27.30 -14.99 31.09
C ILE A 902 28.80 -14.72 31.04
N ARG A 903 29.48 -14.76 32.20
CA ARG A 903 30.94 -14.59 32.29
C ARG A 903 31.68 -15.69 31.52
N GLY A 904 31.30 -16.95 31.72
CA GLY A 904 31.90 -18.10 31.02
C GLY A 904 31.73 -18.00 29.50
N GLU A 905 30.52 -17.69 29.04
CA GLU A 905 30.22 -17.49 27.61
C GLU A 905 30.98 -16.30 27.01
N ALA A 906 31.06 -15.19 27.74
CA ALA A 906 31.79 -14.01 27.29
C ALA A 906 33.29 -14.31 27.16
N VAL A 907 33.90 -14.99 28.14
CA VAL A 907 35.30 -15.42 28.08
C VAL A 907 35.55 -16.32 26.87
N ALA A 908 34.74 -17.36 26.68
CA ALA A 908 34.87 -18.27 25.53
C ALA A 908 34.72 -17.52 24.18
N THR A 909 33.81 -16.54 24.13
CA THR A 909 33.61 -15.71 22.93
C THR A 909 34.81 -14.82 22.65
N PHE A 910 35.39 -14.19 23.67
CA PHE A 910 36.57 -13.33 23.52
C PHE A 910 37.82 -14.13 23.15
N GLU A 911 37.99 -15.33 23.69
CA GLU A 911 39.07 -16.25 23.28
C GLU A 911 38.91 -16.65 21.81
N ARG A 912 37.68 -17.00 21.40
CA ARG A 912 37.37 -17.32 20.01
C ARG A 912 37.61 -16.13 19.06
N LEU A 913 37.20 -14.93 19.46
CA LEU A 913 37.45 -13.69 18.72
C LEU A 913 38.96 -13.42 18.58
N ALA A 914 39.74 -13.64 19.65
CA ALA A 914 41.19 -13.48 19.63
C ALA A 914 41.87 -14.47 18.66
N GLN A 915 41.40 -15.73 18.61
CA GLN A 915 41.89 -16.75 17.69
C GLN A 915 41.51 -16.46 16.22
N GLY A 916 40.30 -15.95 15.98
CA GLY A 916 39.76 -15.66 14.65
C GLY A 916 40.07 -14.27 14.10
N ARG A 917 40.75 -13.40 14.86
CA ARG A 917 40.96 -11.98 14.52
C ARG A 917 41.54 -11.74 13.13
N ALA A 918 42.53 -12.54 12.72
CA ALA A 918 43.19 -12.38 11.42
C ALA A 918 42.30 -12.70 10.21
N ALA A 919 41.17 -13.38 10.44
CA ALA A 919 40.21 -13.75 9.40
C ALA A 919 39.04 -12.76 9.28
N LEU A 920 39.01 -11.70 10.09
CA LEU A 920 37.96 -10.67 10.06
C LEU A 920 38.21 -9.62 8.96
N SER A 921 37.15 -8.95 8.52
CA SER A 921 37.21 -7.85 7.56
C SER A 921 38.04 -6.67 8.08
N GLU A 922 38.57 -5.84 7.17
CA GLU A 922 39.37 -4.65 7.51
C GLU A 922 38.62 -3.67 8.42
N ALA A 923 37.29 -3.56 8.27
CA ALA A 923 36.42 -2.74 9.10
C ALA A 923 36.14 -3.34 10.50
N ALA A 924 36.11 -4.68 10.62
CA ALA A 924 35.83 -5.36 11.89
C ALA A 924 37.06 -5.50 12.80
N GLN A 925 38.28 -5.50 12.24
CA GLN A 925 39.52 -5.68 13.01
C GLN A 925 39.73 -4.62 14.11
N PRO A 926 39.56 -3.31 13.87
CA PRO A 926 39.72 -2.29 14.91
C PRO A 926 38.68 -2.42 16.05
N LEU A 927 37.45 -2.79 15.72
CA LEU A 927 36.40 -3.02 16.70
C LEU A 927 36.70 -4.26 17.55
N ALA A 928 37.18 -5.34 16.93
CA ALA A 928 37.60 -6.55 17.62
C ALA A 928 38.76 -6.28 18.59
N GLU A 929 39.75 -5.49 18.18
CA GLU A 929 40.86 -5.07 19.05
C GLU A 929 40.35 -4.27 20.25
N ARG A 930 39.48 -3.29 20.02
CA ARG A 930 38.89 -2.48 21.08
C ARG A 930 38.08 -3.32 22.07
N VAL A 931 37.26 -4.27 21.59
CA VAL A 931 36.51 -5.20 22.45
C VAL A 931 37.47 -6.07 23.28
N LEU A 932 38.56 -6.55 22.68
CA LEU A 932 39.57 -7.32 23.40
C LEU A 932 40.30 -6.46 24.45
N GLU A 933 40.64 -5.21 24.17
CA GLU A 933 41.26 -4.30 25.14
C GLU A 933 40.36 -4.05 26.36
N VAL A 934 39.07 -3.83 26.12
CA VAL A 934 38.09 -3.49 27.17
C VAL A 934 37.41 -4.71 27.80
N ARG A 935 37.79 -5.94 27.40
CA ARG A 935 37.20 -7.19 27.91
C ARG A 935 37.19 -7.27 29.44
N GLY A 936 38.25 -6.79 30.10
CA GLY A 936 38.34 -6.76 31.56
C GLY A 936 37.27 -5.86 32.20
N ALA A 937 36.99 -4.69 31.59
CA ALA A 937 35.96 -3.77 32.06
C ALA A 937 34.54 -4.29 31.80
N LEU A 938 34.32 -4.97 30.66
CA LEU A 938 33.07 -5.65 30.34
C LEU A 938 32.78 -6.78 31.32
N LEU A 939 33.78 -7.60 31.67
CA LEU A 939 33.61 -8.66 32.68
C LEU A 939 33.45 -8.10 34.10
N GLY A 940 34.19 -7.04 34.46
CA GLY A 940 34.10 -6.39 35.77
C GLY A 940 32.76 -5.67 36.03
N CYS A 941 31.95 -5.43 34.98
CA CYS A 941 30.60 -4.92 35.20
C CYS A 941 29.65 -5.98 35.79
N LEU A 942 29.88 -7.27 35.52
CA LEU A 942 29.07 -8.38 36.05
C LEU A 942 29.27 -8.55 37.57
N GLU A 943 30.50 -8.34 38.06
CA GLU A 943 30.85 -8.49 39.48
C GLU A 943 30.12 -7.47 40.38
N ARG A 944 29.85 -6.26 39.85
CA ARG A 944 29.10 -5.21 40.57
C ARG A 944 27.60 -5.51 40.65
N ILE A 945 27.06 -6.25 39.70
CA ILE A 945 25.63 -6.61 39.62
C ILE A 945 25.31 -7.75 40.59
N GLY A 946 26.24 -8.67 40.83
CA GLY A 946 26.05 -9.78 41.77
C GLY A 946 26.03 -9.40 43.25
N GLN A 947 26.19 -8.11 43.59
CA GLN A 947 26.20 -7.61 44.98
C GLN A 947 24.87 -6.99 45.42
N THR A 948 23.84 -7.00 44.56
CA THR A 948 22.53 -6.42 44.83
C THR A 948 21.45 -7.48 44.91
N ASP A 949 20.50 -7.33 45.84
CA ASP A 949 19.33 -8.20 45.95
C ASP A 949 18.29 -7.80 44.89
N PRO A 950 17.96 -8.66 43.91
CA PRO A 950 17.02 -8.31 42.86
C PRO A 950 15.58 -8.35 43.40
N GLU A 951 14.95 -7.19 43.58
CA GLU A 951 13.51 -7.08 43.88
C GLU A 951 12.69 -7.32 42.60
N ALA A 952 12.80 -8.51 42.03
CA ALA A 952 12.22 -8.86 40.73
C ALA A 952 11.77 -10.32 40.69
N VAL A 953 10.87 -10.64 39.76
CA VAL A 953 10.41 -12.01 39.52
C VAL A 953 10.97 -12.58 38.22
N LYS A 954 11.20 -13.89 38.19
CA LYS A 954 11.44 -14.68 36.98
C LYS A 954 10.13 -15.27 36.50
N ILE A 955 9.88 -15.16 35.20
CA ILE A 955 8.68 -15.63 34.53
C ILE A 955 9.03 -16.40 33.26
N ARG A 956 8.03 -17.07 32.68
CA ARG A 956 8.13 -17.50 31.27
C ARG A 956 8.23 -16.25 30.38
N TYR A 957 8.98 -16.36 29.29
CA TYR A 957 9.29 -15.26 28.39
C TYR A 957 9.45 -15.81 26.96
N HIS A 958 9.49 -14.95 25.96
CA HIS A 958 9.50 -15.33 24.54
C HIS A 958 10.79 -16.05 24.12
N GLY A 959 11.95 -15.63 24.63
CA GLY A 959 13.20 -16.36 24.48
C GLY A 959 14.02 -16.03 23.23
N ASP A 960 13.38 -15.64 22.13
CA ASP A 960 14.01 -15.13 20.91
C ASP A 960 13.23 -13.95 20.29
N TYR A 961 12.97 -12.92 21.11
CA TYR A 961 12.14 -11.80 20.71
C TYR A 961 12.91 -10.76 19.88
N HIS A 962 12.46 -10.53 18.65
CA HIS A 962 13.02 -9.53 17.73
C HIS A 962 11.97 -9.07 16.71
N LEU A 963 12.26 -8.05 15.90
CA LEU A 963 11.29 -7.44 14.98
C LEU A 963 10.63 -8.43 14.00
N ALA A 964 11.35 -9.44 13.51
CA ALA A 964 10.74 -10.43 12.61
C ALA A 964 9.73 -11.38 13.31
N GLN A 965 9.66 -11.38 14.64
CA GLN A 965 8.64 -12.12 15.43
C GLN A 965 7.44 -11.26 15.83
N VAL A 966 7.26 -10.15 15.13
CA VAL A 966 6.19 -9.20 15.36
C VAL A 966 5.52 -8.92 14.03
N LEU A 967 4.21 -9.19 13.94
CA LEU A 967 3.41 -8.80 12.79
C LEU A 967 2.82 -7.41 13.03
N VAL A 968 2.84 -6.57 11.99
CA VAL A 968 2.13 -5.28 11.99
C VAL A 968 0.72 -5.54 11.50
N ALA A 969 -0.28 -5.24 12.33
CA ALA A 969 -1.69 -5.49 12.02
C ALA A 969 -2.52 -4.22 12.31
N LYS A 970 -2.91 -3.53 11.24
CA LYS A 970 -3.58 -2.21 11.27
C LYS A 970 -2.66 -1.18 11.96
N ASP A 971 -3.09 -0.63 13.09
CA ASP A 971 -2.33 0.33 13.92
C ASP A 971 -1.71 -0.33 15.17
N ASP A 972 -1.68 -1.67 15.25
CA ASP A 972 -1.17 -2.42 16.40
C ASP A 972 -0.19 -3.53 15.98
N VAL A 973 0.36 -4.25 16.95
CA VAL A 973 1.30 -5.36 16.75
C VAL A 973 0.81 -6.67 17.35
N ILE A 974 1.13 -7.77 16.67
CA ILE A 974 0.84 -9.14 17.12
C ILE A 974 2.16 -9.91 17.27
N ILE A 975 2.38 -10.51 18.44
CA ILE A 975 3.59 -11.25 18.78
C ILE A 975 3.40 -12.73 18.38
N ILE A 976 4.39 -13.30 17.69
CA ILE A 976 4.35 -14.67 17.15
C ILE A 976 5.65 -15.42 17.44
N ASP A 977 5.66 -16.74 17.23
CA ASP A 977 6.87 -17.60 17.28
C ASP A 977 7.56 -17.73 18.65
N PHE A 978 6.82 -18.24 19.64
CA PHE A 978 7.32 -18.50 21.00
C PHE A 978 8.22 -19.75 21.12
N GLU A 979 8.94 -20.14 20.07
CA GLU A 979 9.82 -21.32 20.07
C GLU A 979 11.09 -21.12 20.92
N GLY A 980 11.52 -19.86 21.11
CA GLY A 980 12.80 -19.51 21.73
C GLY A 980 14.02 -19.85 20.86
N GLU A 981 15.23 -19.59 21.37
CA GLU A 981 16.47 -19.79 20.60
C GLU A 981 16.67 -21.28 20.20
N PRO A 982 16.70 -21.62 18.89
CA PRO A 982 16.74 -23.03 18.43
C PRO A 982 18.01 -23.81 18.81
N SER A 983 19.07 -23.11 19.20
CA SER A 983 20.34 -23.70 19.64
C SER A 983 20.28 -24.29 21.05
N ARG A 984 19.29 -23.90 21.86
CA ARG A 984 19.08 -24.38 23.23
C ARG A 984 18.21 -25.63 23.27
N THR A 985 18.36 -26.43 24.32
CA THR A 985 17.47 -27.57 24.58
C THR A 985 16.03 -27.10 24.86
N LEU A 986 15.04 -27.98 24.71
CA LEU A 986 13.64 -27.64 25.02
C LEU A 986 13.46 -27.29 26.51
N GLU A 987 14.22 -27.94 27.40
CA GLU A 987 14.19 -27.66 28.84
C GLU A 987 14.70 -26.25 29.16
N GLU A 988 15.82 -25.85 28.57
CA GLU A 988 16.36 -24.49 28.73
C GLU A 988 15.41 -23.41 28.18
N ARG A 989 14.74 -23.69 27.06
CA ARG A 989 13.72 -22.79 26.48
C ARG A 989 12.45 -22.71 27.34
N ARG A 990 12.20 -23.72 28.17
CA ARG A 990 11.09 -23.77 29.14
C ARG A 990 11.41 -23.14 30.50
N GLY A 991 12.67 -22.85 30.78
CA GLY A 991 13.08 -22.19 32.02
C GLY A 991 12.44 -20.82 32.23
N LYS A 992 12.20 -20.44 33.49
CA LYS A 992 11.82 -19.07 33.87
C LYS A 992 13.07 -18.20 33.95
N HIS A 993 12.97 -16.96 33.50
CA HIS A 993 14.07 -16.00 33.55
C HIS A 993 13.54 -14.59 33.76
N SER A 994 14.43 -13.62 33.98
CA SER A 994 14.09 -12.21 33.86
C SER A 994 13.53 -11.87 32.47
N PRO A 995 12.34 -11.23 32.38
CA PRO A 995 11.73 -10.81 31.12
C PRO A 995 12.50 -9.69 30.40
N LEU A 996 13.45 -9.05 31.07
CA LEU A 996 14.33 -8.06 30.46
C LEU A 996 15.20 -8.65 29.34
N ARG A 997 15.32 -9.99 29.24
CA ARG A 997 15.96 -10.63 28.08
C ARG A 997 15.24 -10.35 26.76
N ASP A 998 13.91 -10.37 26.75
CA ASP A 998 13.13 -10.06 25.53
C ASP A 998 13.26 -8.58 25.17
N VAL A 999 13.26 -7.70 26.19
CA VAL A 999 13.54 -6.27 26.02
C VAL A 999 14.91 -6.05 25.36
N VAL A 1000 15.95 -6.74 25.84
CA VAL A 1000 17.28 -6.69 25.21
C VAL A 1000 17.25 -7.22 23.77
N GLY A 1001 16.56 -8.33 23.52
CA GLY A 1001 16.40 -8.88 22.17
C GLY A 1001 15.85 -7.86 21.18
N MET A 1002 14.78 -7.15 21.57
CA MET A 1002 14.19 -6.10 20.74
C MET A 1002 15.11 -4.88 20.57
N LEU A 1003 15.76 -4.42 21.65
CA LEU A 1003 16.72 -3.31 21.58
C LEU A 1003 17.89 -3.62 20.63
N ARG A 1004 18.37 -4.86 20.63
CA ARG A 1004 19.41 -5.31 19.70
C ARG A 1004 18.87 -5.47 18.28
N SER A 1005 17.61 -5.90 18.12
CA SER A 1005 16.94 -5.94 16.82
C SER A 1005 16.90 -4.56 16.13
N PHE A 1006 16.65 -3.47 16.87
CA PHE A 1006 16.75 -2.11 16.33
C PHE A 1006 18.19 -1.77 15.86
N ASN A 1007 19.21 -2.17 16.63
CA ASN A 1007 20.61 -1.96 16.24
C ASN A 1007 20.94 -2.72 14.93
N TYR A 1008 20.49 -3.98 14.82
CA TYR A 1008 20.63 -4.76 13.58
C TYR A 1008 19.90 -4.08 12.40
N ALA A 1009 18.70 -3.56 12.63
CA ALA A 1009 17.92 -2.91 11.59
C ALA A 1009 18.64 -1.67 11.03
N ALA A 1010 19.20 -0.82 11.89
CA ALA A 1010 19.99 0.33 11.47
C ALA A 1010 21.20 -0.05 10.62
N HIS A 1011 21.96 -1.06 11.05
CA HIS A 1011 23.16 -1.47 10.32
C HIS A 1011 22.82 -2.18 8.99
N ALA A 1012 21.77 -3.00 8.96
CA ALA A 1012 21.26 -3.60 7.74
C ALA A 1012 20.83 -2.54 6.73
N ALA A 1013 20.14 -1.48 7.18
CA ALA A 1013 19.74 -0.37 6.32
C ALA A 1013 20.93 0.43 5.80
N LEU A 1014 21.95 0.70 6.64
CA LEU A 1014 23.18 1.39 6.22
C LEU A 1014 23.89 0.64 5.08
N ARG A 1015 24.03 -0.69 5.22
CA ARG A 1015 24.63 -1.54 4.18
C ARG A 1015 23.85 -1.56 2.87
N GLN A 1016 22.53 -1.43 2.92
CA GLN A 1016 21.70 -1.42 1.71
C GLN A 1016 21.75 -0.10 0.94
N VAL A 1017 21.93 1.04 1.64
CA VAL A 1017 21.83 2.38 1.05
C VAL A 1017 23.19 2.90 0.57
N ALA A 1018 24.29 2.60 1.28
CA ALA A 1018 25.62 2.98 0.84
C ALA A 1018 26.69 2.08 1.47
N THR A 1019 27.41 1.32 0.66
CA THR A 1019 28.74 0.81 1.02
C THR A 1019 29.64 2.04 1.20
N ASP A 1020 29.97 2.39 2.45
CA ASP A 1020 30.96 3.41 2.86
C ASP A 1020 30.56 4.91 2.79
N SER A 1021 29.44 5.32 3.40
CA SER A 1021 29.20 6.75 3.73
C SER A 1021 29.23 7.03 5.24
N PRO A 1022 30.38 7.49 5.80
CA PRO A 1022 30.49 7.87 7.21
C PRO A 1022 29.53 9.00 7.63
N ALA A 1023 29.01 9.77 6.67
CA ALA A 1023 28.12 10.90 6.91
C ALA A 1023 26.73 10.50 7.43
N LEU A 1024 26.32 9.24 7.23
CA LEU A 1024 25.00 8.74 7.65
C LEU A 1024 24.96 8.19 9.07
N ALA A 1025 26.13 7.88 9.66
CA ALA A 1025 26.21 7.28 11.00
C ALA A 1025 25.53 8.13 12.10
N PRO A 1026 25.74 9.47 12.19
CA PRO A 1026 25.10 10.29 13.23
C PRO A 1026 23.57 10.27 13.17
N TYR A 1027 22.99 10.19 11.98
CA TYR A 1027 21.54 10.14 11.77
C TYR A 1027 20.94 8.80 12.26
N LEU A 1028 21.65 7.69 12.05
CA LEU A 1028 21.22 6.39 12.57
C LEU A 1028 21.40 6.28 14.09
N GLU A 1029 22.47 6.83 14.64
CA GLU A 1029 22.66 6.93 16.10
C GLU A 1029 21.51 7.72 16.75
N ASP A 1030 21.08 8.81 16.11
CA ASP A 1030 19.93 9.59 16.55
C ASP A 1030 18.62 8.79 16.53
N TRP A 1031 18.32 8.15 15.39
CA TRP A 1031 17.15 7.29 15.25
C TRP A 1031 17.13 6.15 16.28
N GLN A 1032 18.26 5.47 16.48
CA GLN A 1032 18.40 4.38 17.45
C GLN A 1032 18.11 4.90 18.86
N ARG A 1033 18.70 6.03 19.25
CA ARG A 1033 18.50 6.63 20.58
C ARG A 1033 17.02 6.94 20.83
N GLN A 1034 16.37 7.60 19.88
CA GLN A 1034 14.95 7.97 20.00
C GLN A 1034 14.03 6.75 20.00
N THR A 1035 14.28 5.77 19.14
CA THR A 1035 13.50 4.54 19.04
C THR A 1035 13.59 3.69 20.31
N ARG A 1036 14.81 3.51 20.83
CA ARG A 1036 15.05 2.76 22.06
C ARG A 1036 14.36 3.41 23.25
N ALA A 1037 14.41 4.74 23.34
CA ALA A 1037 13.71 5.49 24.38
C ALA A 1037 12.19 5.33 24.27
N ALA A 1038 11.61 5.46 23.07
CA ALA A 1038 10.17 5.28 22.84
C ALA A 1038 9.69 3.86 23.23
N PHE A 1039 10.42 2.83 22.82
CA PHE A 1039 10.12 1.44 23.20
C PHE A 1039 10.19 1.21 24.71
N LEU A 1040 11.26 1.68 25.37
CA LEU A 1040 11.40 1.53 26.83
C LEU A 1040 10.34 2.31 27.60
N ASN A 1041 9.94 3.49 27.12
CA ASN A 1041 8.87 4.29 27.73
C ASN A 1041 7.52 3.56 27.65
N GLY A 1042 7.18 3.01 26.47
CA GLY A 1042 5.96 2.21 26.29
C GLY A 1042 5.96 0.96 27.17
N TYR A 1043 7.11 0.29 27.28
CA TYR A 1043 7.28 -0.87 28.15
C TYR A 1043 7.10 -0.53 29.64
N ALA A 1044 7.71 0.58 30.09
CA ALA A 1044 7.58 1.06 31.46
C ALA A 1044 6.15 1.50 31.80
N GLU A 1045 5.44 2.12 30.85
CA GLU A 1045 4.03 2.49 31.00
C GLU A 1045 3.15 1.25 31.22
N ALA A 1046 3.34 0.20 30.42
CA ALA A 1046 2.57 -1.03 30.53
C ALA A 1046 2.81 -1.83 31.82
N THR A 1047 4.00 -1.70 32.41
CA THR A 1047 4.43 -2.50 33.57
C THR A 1047 4.28 -1.79 34.92
N ARG A 1048 4.02 -0.48 34.94
CA ARG A 1048 4.02 0.41 36.13
C ARG A 1048 3.22 -0.06 37.35
N ASP A 1049 2.09 -0.74 37.15
CA ASP A 1049 1.16 -1.14 38.23
C ASP A 1049 1.05 -2.67 38.39
N SER A 1050 2.00 -3.44 37.86
CA SER A 1050 1.93 -4.91 37.86
C SER A 1050 2.64 -5.51 39.08
N ALA A 1051 1.92 -6.32 39.86
CA ALA A 1051 2.49 -7.04 41.00
C ALA A 1051 3.69 -7.91 40.56
N GLY A 1052 4.88 -7.70 41.14
CA GLY A 1052 6.12 -8.41 40.79
C GLY A 1052 7.02 -7.72 39.76
N PHE A 1053 6.57 -6.63 39.12
CA PHE A 1053 7.36 -5.84 38.15
C PHE A 1053 7.85 -4.49 38.69
N ASN A 1054 7.85 -4.30 40.01
CA ASN A 1054 8.48 -3.15 40.66
C ASN A 1054 10.01 -3.30 40.69
N ILE A 1055 10.62 -3.51 39.52
CA ILE A 1055 12.08 -3.45 39.42
C ILE A 1055 12.47 -1.98 39.54
N ASP A 1056 13.24 -1.63 40.58
CA ASP A 1056 13.82 -0.30 40.68
C ASP A 1056 14.55 0.07 39.37
N SER A 1057 14.37 1.30 38.92
CA SER A 1057 14.92 1.78 37.64
C SER A 1057 16.43 1.59 37.52
N ALA A 1058 17.17 1.66 38.64
CA ALA A 1058 18.61 1.40 38.65
C ALA A 1058 18.93 -0.09 38.52
N GLN A 1059 18.15 -0.97 39.19
CA GLN A 1059 18.28 -2.43 39.05
C GLN A 1059 17.95 -2.92 37.64
N ALA A 1060 16.88 -2.40 37.02
CA ALA A 1060 16.52 -2.73 35.64
C ALA A 1060 17.63 -2.35 34.65
N ALA A 1061 18.23 -1.17 34.81
CA ALA A 1061 19.34 -0.72 33.98
C ALA A 1061 20.59 -1.63 34.11
N MET A 1062 20.88 -2.12 35.31
CA MET A 1062 21.97 -3.08 35.55
C MET A 1062 21.72 -4.42 34.86
N LEU A 1063 20.52 -5.00 35.03
CA LEU A 1063 20.16 -6.28 34.40
C LEU A 1063 20.13 -6.18 32.86
N LEU A 1064 19.57 -5.10 32.32
CA LEU A 1064 19.60 -4.83 30.86
C LEU A 1064 21.03 -4.82 30.32
N LYS A 1065 21.98 -4.27 31.08
CA LYS A 1065 23.39 -4.25 30.69
C LYS A 1065 24.02 -5.65 30.68
N ALA A 1066 23.79 -6.46 31.71
CA ALA A 1066 24.28 -7.83 31.78
C ALA A 1066 23.71 -8.70 30.65
N PHE A 1067 22.41 -8.65 30.41
CA PHE A 1067 21.76 -9.44 29.35
C PHE A 1067 22.11 -8.92 27.94
N SER A 1068 22.40 -7.62 27.78
CA SER A 1068 22.93 -7.08 26.53
C SER A 1068 24.32 -7.62 26.21
N LEU A 1069 25.19 -7.79 27.22
CA LEU A 1069 26.49 -8.44 27.05
C LEU A 1069 26.31 -9.89 26.59
N GLU A 1070 25.44 -10.64 27.25
CA GLU A 1070 25.14 -12.02 26.89
C GLU A 1070 24.65 -12.15 25.44
N LYS A 1071 23.63 -11.37 25.06
CA LYS A 1071 23.04 -11.44 23.71
C LYS A 1071 24.05 -11.00 22.65
N ALA A 1072 24.85 -9.97 22.91
CA ALA A 1072 25.89 -9.53 21.97
C ALA A 1072 27.00 -10.58 21.79
N CYS A 1073 27.40 -11.29 22.86
CA CYS A 1073 28.34 -12.41 22.76
C CYS A 1073 27.75 -13.59 21.98
N TYR A 1074 26.48 -13.92 22.20
CA TYR A 1074 25.77 -14.95 21.42
C TYR A 1074 25.75 -14.62 19.93
N GLU A 1075 25.30 -13.41 19.59
CA GLU A 1075 25.27 -12.90 18.23
C GLU A 1075 26.66 -12.90 17.58
N LEU A 1076 27.70 -12.49 18.29
CA LEU A 1076 29.07 -12.53 17.78
C LEU A 1076 29.49 -13.94 17.39
N ARG A 1077 29.21 -14.94 18.23
CA ARG A 1077 29.51 -16.35 17.90
C ARG A 1077 28.70 -16.79 16.67
N TYR A 1078 27.42 -16.44 16.61
CA TYR A 1078 26.55 -16.81 15.50
C TYR A 1078 27.00 -16.21 14.18
N GLU A 1079 27.35 -14.91 14.15
CA GLU A 1079 27.80 -14.25 12.92
C GLU A 1079 29.20 -14.72 12.50
N LEU A 1080 30.10 -15.03 13.44
CA LEU A 1080 31.40 -15.67 13.13
C LEU A 1080 31.22 -17.02 12.40
N ASP A 1081 30.18 -17.78 12.72
CA ASP A 1081 29.90 -19.09 12.13
C ASP A 1081 29.15 -19.01 10.79
N ASN A 1082 28.26 -18.03 10.63
CA ASN A 1082 27.29 -18.03 9.52
C ASN A 1082 27.47 -16.86 8.54
N ARG A 1083 27.84 -15.67 9.01
CA ARG A 1083 27.97 -14.46 8.18
C ARG A 1083 29.12 -13.58 8.71
N PRO A 1084 30.39 -13.95 8.44
CA PRO A 1084 31.55 -13.23 8.96
C PRO A 1084 31.56 -11.72 8.66
N ASP A 1085 30.94 -11.31 7.54
CA ASP A 1085 30.81 -9.90 7.19
C ASP A 1085 29.90 -9.12 8.16
N TRP A 1086 28.99 -9.76 8.90
CA TRP A 1086 28.05 -9.10 9.83
C TRP A 1086 28.59 -8.92 11.25
N VAL A 1087 29.81 -9.36 11.50
CA VAL A 1087 30.47 -9.35 12.82
C VAL A 1087 30.66 -7.93 13.39
N GLU A 1088 30.67 -6.90 12.55
CA GLU A 1088 30.75 -5.49 12.97
C GLU A 1088 29.61 -5.07 13.93
N ILE A 1089 28.40 -5.60 13.73
CA ILE A 1089 27.21 -5.26 14.52
C ILE A 1089 27.33 -5.69 15.98
N PRO A 1090 27.58 -6.98 16.29
CA PRO A 1090 27.76 -7.40 17.67
C PRO A 1090 29.03 -6.81 18.30
N LEU A 1091 30.11 -6.56 17.55
CA LEU A 1091 31.31 -5.90 18.06
C LEU A 1091 31.04 -4.45 18.48
N GLY A 1092 30.36 -3.66 17.64
CA GLY A 1092 29.96 -2.29 17.98
C GLY A 1092 29.06 -2.26 19.22
N GLY A 1093 28.09 -3.17 19.29
CA GLY A 1093 27.22 -3.31 20.46
C GLY A 1093 27.98 -3.66 21.76
N LEU A 1094 29.07 -4.42 21.69
CA LEU A 1094 29.93 -4.70 22.85
C LEU A 1094 30.73 -3.46 23.28
N CYS A 1095 31.17 -2.62 22.34
CA CYS A 1095 31.84 -1.36 22.64
C CYS A 1095 30.90 -0.34 23.33
N GLU A 1096 29.62 -0.30 22.95
CA GLU A 1096 28.60 0.60 23.54
C GLU A 1096 28.27 0.28 25.00
N LEU A 1097 28.53 -0.93 25.48
CA LEU A 1097 28.24 -1.33 26.87
C LEU A 1097 29.21 -0.70 27.89
N LEU A 1098 30.23 0.04 27.45
CA LEU A 1098 31.12 0.77 28.36
C LEU A 1098 30.50 2.11 28.77
N PRO A 1099 30.71 2.57 30.02
CA PRO A 1099 30.45 3.97 30.33
C PRO A 1099 31.36 4.82 29.43
N LEU A 1100 30.78 5.80 28.73
CA LEU A 1100 31.52 6.88 28.08
C LEU A 1100 32.48 7.45 29.13
N ALA A 1101 33.79 7.20 28.96
CA ALA A 1101 34.79 7.91 29.74
C ALA A 1101 34.50 9.40 29.56
N ALA A 1102 34.37 10.13 30.67
CA ALA A 1102 34.21 11.58 30.67
C ALA A 1102 35.25 12.17 29.71
N LYS A 1103 34.79 12.78 28.62
CA LYS A 1103 35.63 13.65 27.80
C LYS A 1103 36.11 14.77 28.73
N GLU A 1104 37.34 14.69 29.20
CA GLU A 1104 38.03 15.89 29.67
C GLU A 1104 38.03 16.90 28.50
N PRO A 1105 37.68 18.18 28.75
CA PRO A 1105 37.65 19.17 27.70
C PRO A 1105 39.07 19.40 27.17
N PRO A 1106 39.27 19.55 25.85
CA PRO A 1106 40.58 19.92 25.32
C PRO A 1106 40.92 21.36 25.72
N GLU A 1107 42.18 21.56 26.15
CA GLU A 1107 42.81 22.88 26.35
C GLU A 1107 42.83 23.73 25.06
#